data_AF-A0A2E9TH49-F1
#
_entry.id   AF-A0A2E9TH49-F1
#
_cell.length_a   1.000
_cell.length_b   1.000
_cell.length_c   1.000
_cell.angle_alpha   90.00
_cell.angle_beta   90.00
_cell.angle_gamma   90.00
#
_symmetry.space_group_name_H-M   'P 1'
#
loop_
_entity.id
_entity.type
_entity.pdbx_description
1 polymer ?
#
loop_
_entity_poly.entity_id
_entity_poly.type
_entity_poly.pdbx_seq_one_letter_code
_entity_poly.pdbx_strand_id
1 'polypeptide(L)'
;QINKLADNNEPFFIAVGFQKPHLPFVAPKKYWDMYDRSQVQLAGYQKWARGTVKLVYNNNGEMRSYTDIPESFDQNGLINIDKQRELIHGYYACVSYIDAQVGKILKAVKENNLLENTTIVLWGDHGWHLGDHGQWAKHSNFEQATRSPLIIVDPETKKNNFNSSPTEFIDVFPTLVELSSLKSPDHLQGKSLVTLLNGKSKVKDYAISQYPRGNVMGYALRNDRYRYVAWYKNRYSINEQDIIIKELYDYKSDPDETVNIVGIEKALAEEFQSSLNNFFEKQSNEKNKFKATQKIERSKESNNSNNVNSSINLLKNPGFENGTQGWNVNKGCPIYSVNNNARSGESALRFEGTRCGVFQNINGLKPNTEYKVTAYMKSENNEAVLLKVRFYGGEDITRRYNKSEYGEVTVTFKTGPENTSARIALLKYVAGATGRSWFDDLSVVEVGYNSTAKNNNSSTTKNLLNNSGFENGTKGWNKGKGCPINAVNNNSRSGNNALMFEGTKCGVFQKLSGLKPNTTYKVSAYIKSENNEAGLLKVRFYGGKDITRRYNKSEYGEVTATFKTGPENTSARIALLKYVDGGTGRTWFDDLSVIELGTQLVSEEKPIREILTEKNYDNFYFGATISSSQLDTDVEKILANNFNMTVPENAVKQSVVHPDPDTWDWTKIDAILDMAKENDLSVRLHGPISPQSSGWAKHDDRKPVDLENIMNEFLIEQCKRFNNHPNVKWMDVVNETITRDGEWFGPKKGVTEWENPWTIIGSDNDKNSTPIYISRSFEIAQKYAPNINLVFNQHGGMEEVMWERVKETIMYLKDKGLRVDGIGWQAHLSSRMKYGENEIQYLSDLIDWSHQNNLEFHITEMDYKIFGEVTKQKQEIQAKAYSDVLKTLLSKKNNGLVTFNTWGIVDRVGIHTDKSRFIFDLAGNPKLAYYKMKNILEETNSDL
;
A
#
# COMPACT_ATOMS: atom_id res chain seq x y z
N GLN A 1 18.18 19.49 -26.14
CA GLN A 1 17.39 20.26 -25.15
C GLN A 1 18.06 21.60 -24.89
N ILE A 2 19.32 21.63 -24.42
CA ILE A 2 20.09 22.89 -24.22
C ILE A 2 19.99 23.82 -25.42
N ASN A 3 20.28 23.35 -26.64
CA ASN A 3 20.18 24.20 -27.85
C ASN A 3 18.81 24.87 -28.00
N LYS A 4 17.71 24.15 -27.73
CA LYS A 4 16.34 24.71 -27.84
C LYS A 4 16.02 25.72 -26.74
N LEU A 5 16.56 25.53 -25.53
CA LEU A 5 16.34 26.42 -24.40
C LEU A 5 17.19 27.69 -24.53
N ALA A 6 18.40 27.56 -25.09
CA ALA A 6 19.29 28.68 -25.39
C ALA A 6 18.64 29.70 -26.35
N ASP A 7 17.80 29.25 -27.27
CA ASP A 7 17.12 30.10 -28.25
C ASP A 7 16.11 31.08 -27.63
N ASN A 8 15.62 30.82 -26.40
CA ASN A 8 14.48 31.55 -25.83
C ASN A 8 14.85 32.73 -24.89
N ASN A 9 16.13 33.05 -24.66
CA ASN A 9 16.60 34.13 -23.77
C ASN A 9 16.03 34.17 -22.32
N GLU A 10 15.21 33.19 -21.92
CA GLU A 10 14.68 33.06 -20.57
C GLU A 10 15.64 32.24 -19.68
N PRO A 11 15.77 32.56 -18.38
CA PRO A 11 16.52 31.73 -17.44
C PRO A 11 15.92 30.33 -17.37
N PHE A 12 16.78 29.31 -17.35
CA PHE A 12 16.32 27.92 -17.29
C PHE A 12 17.14 27.10 -16.29
N PHE A 13 16.53 26.02 -15.81
CA PHE A 13 17.14 25.05 -14.91
C PHE A 13 17.10 23.65 -15.55
N ILE A 14 18.20 22.92 -15.46
CA ILE A 14 18.29 21.53 -15.95
C ILE A 14 18.87 20.66 -14.84
N ALA A 15 18.13 19.61 -14.47
CA ALA A 15 18.63 18.52 -13.65
C ALA A 15 18.89 17.29 -14.55
N VAL A 16 20.12 16.78 -14.53
CA VAL A 16 20.52 15.59 -15.32
C VAL A 16 21.04 14.51 -14.38
N GLY A 17 20.43 13.33 -14.43
CA GLY A 17 20.86 12.16 -13.66
C GLY A 17 21.62 11.16 -14.53
N PHE A 18 22.71 10.61 -13.99
CA PHE A 18 23.45 9.52 -14.60
C PHE A 18 23.37 8.27 -13.72
N GLN A 19 23.24 7.09 -14.33
CA GLN A 19 23.13 5.84 -13.59
C GLN A 19 24.49 5.30 -13.12
N LYS A 20 25.57 5.51 -13.88
CA LYS A 20 26.92 5.06 -13.49
C LYS A 20 27.53 6.06 -12.50
N PRO A 21 28.39 5.61 -11.55
CA PRO A 21 29.04 4.30 -11.48
C PRO A 21 28.28 3.21 -10.71
N HIS A 22 26.95 3.27 -10.55
CA HIS A 22 26.21 2.19 -9.88
C HIS A 22 26.45 0.80 -10.53
N LEU A 23 26.50 -0.23 -9.69
CA LEU A 23 26.59 -1.63 -10.12
C LEU A 23 25.43 -2.01 -11.07
N PRO A 24 25.62 -2.99 -11.99
CA PRO A 24 26.89 -3.63 -12.31
C PRO A 24 27.83 -2.64 -13.02
N PHE A 25 29.15 -2.76 -12.83
CA PHE A 25 30.10 -1.83 -13.46
C PHE A 25 30.24 -2.15 -14.95
N VAL A 26 29.41 -1.48 -15.76
CA VAL A 26 29.35 -1.66 -17.21
C VAL A 26 29.67 -0.33 -17.88
N ALA A 27 30.76 -0.31 -18.65
CA ALA A 27 31.21 0.82 -19.44
C ALA A 27 31.81 0.32 -20.77
N PRO A 28 31.79 1.13 -21.85
CA PRO A 28 32.46 0.78 -23.10
C PRO A 28 33.93 0.42 -22.91
N LYS A 29 34.42 -0.61 -23.61
CA LYS A 29 35.78 -1.17 -23.48
C LYS A 29 36.89 -0.11 -23.47
N LYS A 30 36.78 0.94 -24.29
CA LYS A 30 37.78 2.02 -24.34
C LYS A 30 38.05 2.70 -22.99
N TYR A 31 37.09 2.71 -22.06
CA TYR A 31 37.28 3.27 -20.71
C TYR A 31 37.87 2.26 -19.73
N TRP A 32 37.69 0.96 -19.98
CA TRP A 32 38.43 -0.08 -19.26
C TRP A 32 39.90 -0.04 -19.64
N ASP A 33 40.20 0.12 -20.92
CA ASP A 33 41.57 0.15 -21.45
C ASP A 33 42.40 1.36 -20.99
N MET A 34 41.79 2.34 -20.33
CA MET A 34 42.49 3.48 -19.71
C MET A 34 43.26 3.10 -18.44
N TYR A 35 42.97 1.94 -17.86
CA TYR A 35 43.54 1.51 -16.59
C TYR A 35 44.13 0.11 -16.69
N ASP A 36 45.33 -0.07 -16.16
CA ASP A 36 45.93 -1.39 -15.98
C ASP A 36 45.43 -2.00 -14.66
N ARG A 37 44.67 -3.10 -14.77
CA ARG A 37 44.12 -3.85 -13.63
C ARG A 37 45.19 -4.27 -12.63
N SER A 38 46.41 -4.57 -13.08
CA SER A 38 47.51 -4.99 -12.20
C SER A 38 48.03 -3.87 -11.30
N GLN A 39 47.84 -2.61 -11.73
CA GLN A 39 48.26 -1.41 -11.00
C GLN A 39 47.15 -0.84 -10.10
N VAL A 40 45.95 -1.45 -10.12
CA VAL A 40 44.84 -1.04 -9.26
C VAL A 40 45.19 -1.31 -7.79
N GLN A 41 45.25 -0.23 -7.02
CA GLN A 41 45.51 -0.28 -5.59
C GLN A 41 44.23 -0.69 -4.83
N LEU A 42 44.38 -1.65 -3.91
CA LEU A 42 43.33 -1.99 -2.96
C LEU A 42 43.34 -0.99 -1.79
N ALA A 43 42.24 -0.95 -1.03
CA ALA A 43 42.19 -0.16 0.19
C ALA A 43 43.30 -0.57 1.18
N GLY A 44 43.98 0.42 1.77
CA GLY A 44 45.09 0.18 2.71
C GLY A 44 44.65 -0.56 3.97
N TYR A 45 43.39 -0.39 4.38
CA TYR A 45 42.78 -1.09 5.51
C TYR A 45 41.49 -1.81 5.11
N GLN A 46 41.47 -3.13 5.29
CA GLN A 46 40.41 -4.02 4.79
C GLN A 46 39.78 -4.88 5.90
N LYS A 47 39.91 -4.46 7.17
CA LYS A 47 39.43 -5.21 8.34
C LYS A 47 38.35 -4.41 9.07
N TRP A 48 37.61 -5.08 9.94
CA TRP A 48 36.75 -4.35 10.87
C TRP A 48 37.59 -3.57 11.86
N ALA A 49 37.17 -2.33 12.10
CA ALA A 49 37.77 -1.44 13.07
C ALA A 49 37.77 -2.10 14.45
N ARG A 50 38.82 -1.87 15.22
CA ARG A 50 38.94 -2.41 16.58
C ARG A 50 38.05 -1.61 17.53
N GLY A 51 37.39 -2.28 18.47
CA GLY A 51 36.55 -1.63 19.47
C GLY A 51 35.13 -1.29 19.00
N THR A 52 34.67 -1.85 17.87
CA THR A 52 33.27 -1.79 17.43
C THR A 52 32.68 -3.19 17.29
N VAL A 53 31.43 -3.30 16.83
CA VAL A 53 30.69 -4.58 16.73
C VAL A 53 30.16 -4.80 15.32
N LYS A 54 29.93 -6.06 14.96
CA LYS A 54 29.45 -6.48 13.62
C LYS A 54 28.22 -5.69 13.13
N LEU A 55 27.34 -5.23 14.02
CA LEU A 55 26.12 -4.51 13.67
C LEU A 55 26.37 -3.26 12.82
N VAL A 56 27.51 -2.57 13.03
CA VAL A 56 27.80 -1.29 12.35
C VAL A 56 28.20 -1.50 10.89
N TYR A 57 28.69 -2.70 10.55
CA TYR A 57 29.09 -3.07 9.20
C TYR A 57 27.89 -3.51 8.36
N ASN A 58 27.92 -3.15 7.09
CA ASN A 58 26.96 -3.65 6.12
C ASN A 58 27.30 -5.11 5.78
N ASN A 59 26.32 -5.82 5.24
CA ASN A 59 26.51 -7.22 4.89
C ASN A 59 26.93 -7.40 3.43
N ASN A 60 27.33 -6.40 2.66
CA ASN A 60 27.62 -6.47 1.22
C ASN A 60 26.48 -7.07 0.36
N GLY A 61 25.22 -6.98 0.81
CA GLY A 61 24.07 -7.64 0.19
C GLY A 61 23.81 -7.21 -1.26
N GLU A 62 23.99 -5.92 -1.56
CA GLU A 62 23.86 -5.39 -2.93
C GLU A 62 24.94 -5.90 -3.88
N MET A 63 26.15 -6.15 -3.39
CA MET A 63 27.17 -6.77 -4.23
C MET A 63 26.86 -8.26 -4.45
N ARG A 64 26.43 -8.97 -3.39
CA ARG A 64 26.11 -10.40 -3.47
C ARG A 64 24.90 -10.76 -4.33
N SER A 65 24.12 -9.78 -4.79
CA SER A 65 23.04 -10.05 -5.74
C SER A 65 23.52 -10.30 -7.17
N TYR A 66 24.81 -10.09 -7.46
CA TYR A 66 25.40 -10.35 -8.78
C TYR A 66 26.04 -11.74 -8.86
N THR A 67 25.84 -12.42 -9.99
CA THR A 67 26.17 -13.85 -10.17
C THR A 67 27.66 -14.16 -10.22
N ASP A 68 28.51 -13.18 -10.53
CA ASP A 68 29.97 -13.33 -10.59
C ASP A 68 30.68 -12.93 -9.28
N ILE A 69 29.90 -12.67 -8.23
CA ILE A 69 30.37 -12.36 -6.88
C ILE A 69 30.22 -13.59 -5.99
N PRO A 70 31.25 -13.99 -5.22
CA PRO A 70 31.16 -15.12 -4.30
C PRO A 70 30.01 -14.98 -3.28
N GLU A 71 29.30 -16.06 -3.02
CA GLU A 71 28.18 -16.07 -2.05
C GLU A 71 28.65 -15.82 -0.61
N SER A 72 29.85 -16.29 -0.28
CA SER A 72 30.47 -16.13 1.03
C SER A 72 31.72 -15.28 0.93
N PHE A 73 31.85 -14.32 1.84
CA PHE A 73 33.04 -13.51 2.00
C PHE A 73 33.84 -14.06 3.19
N ASP A 74 35.11 -13.70 3.31
CA ASP A 74 35.89 -14.07 4.48
C ASP A 74 35.32 -13.43 5.77
N GLN A 75 35.94 -13.73 6.92
CA GLN A 75 35.52 -13.21 8.22
C GLN A 75 35.53 -11.68 8.33
N ASN A 76 36.29 -10.98 7.48
CA ASN A 76 36.34 -9.52 7.42
C ASN A 76 35.37 -8.94 6.39
N GLY A 77 34.76 -9.77 5.53
CA GLY A 77 33.94 -9.29 4.42
C GLY A 77 34.72 -9.06 3.13
N LEU A 78 35.82 -9.79 2.91
CA LEU A 78 36.61 -9.70 1.68
C LEU A 78 36.33 -10.85 0.72
N ILE A 79 36.53 -10.54 -0.56
CA ILE A 79 36.57 -11.47 -1.70
C ILE A 79 38.03 -11.60 -2.18
N ASN A 80 38.32 -12.52 -3.12
CA ASN A 80 39.68 -12.70 -3.60
C ASN A 80 40.24 -11.43 -4.27
N ILE A 81 41.55 -11.21 -4.10
CA ILE A 81 42.26 -9.99 -4.53
C ILE A 81 42.01 -9.66 -6.01
N ASP A 82 42.02 -10.65 -6.90
CA ASP A 82 41.84 -10.42 -8.33
C ASP A 82 40.43 -9.88 -8.66
N LYS A 83 39.40 -10.40 -7.97
CA LYS A 83 38.03 -9.88 -8.14
C LYS A 83 37.89 -8.48 -7.57
N GLN A 84 38.54 -8.18 -6.44
CA GLN A 84 38.55 -6.81 -5.91
C GLN A 84 39.15 -5.82 -6.93
N ARG A 85 40.30 -6.16 -7.52
CA ARG A 85 40.94 -5.33 -8.56
C ARG A 85 40.06 -5.18 -9.79
N GLU A 86 39.40 -6.25 -10.22
CA GLU A 86 38.45 -6.22 -11.32
C GLU A 86 37.27 -5.26 -11.07
N LEU A 87 36.70 -5.31 -9.87
CA LEU A 87 35.57 -4.44 -9.51
C LEU A 87 35.98 -2.97 -9.45
N ILE A 88 37.14 -2.68 -8.85
CA ILE A 88 37.68 -1.32 -8.80
C ILE A 88 38.02 -0.83 -10.22
N HIS A 89 38.59 -1.69 -11.07
CA HIS A 89 38.84 -1.39 -12.47
C HIS A 89 37.55 -1.02 -13.21
N GLY A 90 36.47 -1.78 -13.01
CA GLY A 90 35.15 -1.47 -13.56
C GLY A 90 34.57 -0.17 -13.02
N TYR A 91 34.70 0.09 -11.72
CA TYR A 91 34.28 1.36 -11.12
C TYR A 91 35.01 2.56 -11.76
N TYR A 92 36.33 2.49 -11.93
CA TYR A 92 37.13 3.52 -12.61
C TYR A 92 36.72 3.71 -14.09
N ALA A 93 36.46 2.62 -14.80
CA ALA A 93 35.96 2.69 -16.18
C ALA A 93 34.59 3.39 -16.26
N CYS A 94 33.68 3.09 -15.32
CA CYS A 94 32.38 3.76 -15.22
C CYS A 94 32.52 5.25 -14.88
N VAL A 95 33.43 5.63 -13.97
CA VAL A 95 33.71 7.04 -13.65
C VAL A 95 34.21 7.78 -14.88
N SER A 96 35.21 7.24 -15.60
CA SER A 96 35.70 7.81 -16.86
C SER A 96 34.61 7.92 -17.93
N TYR A 97 33.70 6.95 -17.99
CA TYR A 97 32.57 7.00 -18.92
C TYR A 97 31.60 8.15 -18.60
N ILE A 98 31.31 8.38 -17.33
CA ILE A 98 30.46 9.48 -16.88
C ILE A 98 31.14 10.83 -17.06
N ASP A 99 32.43 10.94 -16.78
CA ASP A 99 33.22 12.14 -17.08
C ASP A 99 33.06 12.54 -18.56
N ALA A 100 33.17 11.56 -19.47
CA ALA A 100 32.93 11.80 -20.89
C ALA A 100 31.48 12.19 -21.23
N GLN A 101 30.48 11.75 -20.46
CA GLN A 101 29.07 12.17 -20.66
C GLN A 101 28.84 13.59 -20.15
N VAL A 102 29.41 13.95 -19.00
CA VAL A 102 29.43 15.33 -18.49
C VAL A 102 30.10 16.25 -19.51
N GLY A 103 31.22 15.81 -20.10
CA GLY A 103 31.91 16.54 -21.16
C GLY A 103 31.02 16.87 -22.37
N LYS A 104 30.05 16.02 -22.74
CA LYS A 104 29.08 16.33 -23.80
C LYS A 104 28.13 17.46 -23.42
N ILE A 105 27.69 17.50 -22.17
CA ILE A 105 26.83 18.57 -21.65
C ILE A 105 27.61 19.88 -21.63
N LEU A 106 28.82 19.87 -21.07
CA LEU A 106 29.69 21.04 -21.02
C LEU A 106 30.02 21.55 -22.43
N LYS A 107 30.25 20.65 -23.38
CA LYS A 107 30.44 21.02 -24.80
C LYS A 107 29.21 21.74 -25.35
N ALA A 108 28.00 21.22 -25.13
CA ALA A 108 26.78 21.88 -25.58
C ALA A 108 26.56 23.26 -24.91
N VAL A 109 26.80 23.37 -23.60
CA VAL A 109 26.75 24.67 -22.88
C VAL A 109 27.72 25.68 -23.50
N LYS A 110 28.95 25.24 -23.82
CA LYS A 110 29.97 26.07 -24.44
C LYS A 110 29.63 26.47 -25.88
N GLU A 111 29.14 25.54 -26.70
CA GLU A 111 28.76 25.80 -28.10
C GLU A 111 27.58 26.78 -28.24
N ASN A 112 26.74 26.88 -27.21
CA ASN A 112 25.65 27.86 -27.14
C ASN A 112 26.05 29.16 -26.38
N ASN A 113 27.34 29.38 -26.08
CA ASN A 113 27.84 30.57 -25.37
C ASN A 113 27.25 30.79 -23.97
N LEU A 114 26.83 29.73 -23.27
CA LEU A 114 26.15 29.83 -21.97
C LEU A 114 27.10 29.72 -20.77
N LEU A 115 28.38 29.37 -21.00
CA LEU A 115 29.32 29.02 -19.93
C LEU A 115 29.55 30.16 -18.93
N GLU A 116 29.62 31.40 -19.41
CA GLU A 116 29.83 32.60 -18.59
C GLU A 116 28.57 33.05 -17.84
N ASN A 117 27.44 32.35 -18.00
CA ASN A 117 26.14 32.69 -17.40
C ASN A 117 25.42 31.45 -16.82
N THR A 118 26.17 30.38 -16.52
CA THR A 118 25.58 29.14 -16.00
C THR A 118 26.34 28.68 -14.76
N THR A 119 25.66 28.63 -13.62
CA THR A 119 26.15 27.88 -12.45
C THR A 119 25.98 26.38 -12.71
N ILE A 120 27.08 25.62 -12.58
CA ILE A 120 27.10 24.17 -12.75
C ILE A 120 27.38 23.53 -11.40
N VAL A 121 26.54 22.57 -11.00
CA VAL A 121 26.72 21.80 -9.78
C VAL A 121 26.78 20.33 -10.15
N LEU A 122 27.92 19.69 -9.88
CA LEU A 122 28.11 18.25 -10.03
C LEU A 122 28.18 17.62 -8.64
N TRP A 123 27.32 16.66 -8.35
CA TRP A 123 27.40 15.89 -7.11
C TRP A 123 27.04 14.42 -7.31
N GLY A 124 27.56 13.57 -6.41
CA GLY A 124 27.11 12.17 -6.26
C GLY A 124 26.11 12.07 -5.12
N ASP A 125 25.18 11.11 -5.16
CA ASP A 125 24.17 10.90 -4.13
C ASP A 125 24.72 10.27 -2.83
N HIS A 126 25.83 9.53 -2.94
CA HIS A 126 26.59 8.99 -1.82
C HIS A 126 28.04 8.67 -2.23
N GLY A 127 28.89 8.35 -1.25
CA GLY A 127 30.19 7.74 -1.49
C GLY A 127 30.08 6.23 -1.75
N TRP A 128 31.19 5.55 -2.00
CA TRP A 128 31.22 4.11 -2.26
C TRP A 128 32.43 3.42 -1.63
N HIS A 129 32.18 2.36 -0.86
CA HIS A 129 33.20 1.46 -0.34
C HIS A 129 33.77 0.57 -1.45
N LEU A 130 35.10 0.45 -1.49
CA LEU A 130 35.85 -0.30 -2.51
C LEU A 130 36.70 -1.42 -1.88
N GLY A 131 36.16 -2.05 -0.83
CA GLY A 131 36.83 -3.10 -0.06
C GLY A 131 37.47 -2.61 1.23
N ASP A 132 37.45 -1.30 1.50
CA ASP A 132 37.80 -0.75 2.79
C ASP A 132 36.82 -1.25 3.87
N HIS A 133 37.35 -1.53 5.06
CA HIS A 133 36.61 -2.21 6.14
C HIS A 133 35.98 -3.57 5.78
N GLY A 134 36.39 -4.19 4.66
CA GLY A 134 35.71 -5.36 4.11
C GLY A 134 34.28 -5.08 3.68
N GLN A 135 34.01 -3.82 3.36
CA GLN A 135 32.73 -3.34 2.89
C GLN A 135 32.80 -2.95 1.43
N TRP A 136 31.65 -3.04 0.79
CA TRP A 136 31.39 -2.51 -0.53
C TRP A 136 30.04 -1.81 -0.53
N ALA A 137 29.77 -1.03 -1.59
CA ALA A 137 28.58 -0.19 -1.71
C ALA A 137 28.55 0.96 -0.68
N LYS A 138 27.37 1.44 -0.31
CA LYS A 138 27.18 2.73 0.39
C LYS A 138 26.48 2.62 1.74
N HIS A 139 26.23 1.40 2.19
CA HIS A 139 25.26 1.15 3.25
C HIS A 139 25.85 1.33 4.65
N SER A 140 26.55 2.43 4.97
CA SER A 140 27.22 2.64 6.27
C SER A 140 27.26 4.13 6.67
N ASN A 141 27.65 4.39 7.92
CA ASN A 141 28.01 5.74 8.39
C ASN A 141 29.53 6.05 8.27
N PHE A 142 30.32 5.14 7.67
CA PHE A 142 31.76 5.31 7.41
C PHE A 142 32.04 6.33 6.29
N GLU A 143 33.29 6.83 6.18
CA GLU A 143 33.59 8.05 5.41
C GLU A 143 33.39 7.79 3.94
N GLN A 144 33.77 6.59 3.52
CA GLN A 144 33.68 6.13 2.16
C GLN A 144 32.23 6.06 1.68
N ALA A 145 31.24 5.84 2.56
CA ALA A 145 29.83 5.87 2.19
C ALA A 145 29.23 7.29 2.20
N THR A 146 29.70 8.17 3.09
CA THR A 146 29.09 9.49 3.32
C THR A 146 29.78 10.63 2.57
N ARG A 147 31.04 10.45 2.17
CA ARG A 147 31.83 11.45 1.45
C ARG A 147 31.64 11.26 -0.06
N SER A 148 30.76 12.07 -0.62
CA SER A 148 30.47 12.13 -2.06
C SER A 148 31.21 13.30 -2.72
N PRO A 149 31.36 13.29 -4.06
CA PRO A 149 31.80 14.48 -4.79
C PRO A 149 30.73 15.58 -4.72
N LEU A 150 31.18 16.82 -4.54
CA LEU A 150 30.40 18.05 -4.72
C LEU A 150 31.32 19.11 -5.33
N ILE A 151 31.04 19.51 -6.57
CA ILE A 151 31.77 20.54 -7.30
C ILE A 151 30.76 21.59 -7.73
N ILE A 152 31.04 22.84 -7.39
CA ILE A 152 30.24 24.01 -7.80
C ILE A 152 31.14 24.89 -8.64
N VAL A 153 30.71 25.15 -9.87
CA VAL A 153 31.35 26.08 -10.79
C VAL A 153 30.37 27.21 -11.02
N ASP A 154 30.76 28.41 -10.62
CA ASP A 154 29.95 29.61 -10.83
C ASP A 154 30.77 30.65 -11.61
N PRO A 155 30.22 31.28 -12.66
CA PRO A 155 30.97 32.19 -13.53
C PRO A 155 31.48 33.44 -12.79
N GLU A 156 30.86 33.85 -11.69
CA GLU A 156 31.33 34.98 -10.89
C GLU A 156 32.52 34.60 -9.98
N THR A 157 32.70 33.30 -9.73
CA THR A 157 33.73 32.76 -8.84
C THR A 157 35.00 32.42 -9.61
N LYS A 158 35.86 33.42 -9.83
CA LYS A 158 37.04 33.34 -10.71
C LYS A 158 38.25 32.56 -10.17
N LYS A 159 38.12 31.82 -9.07
CA LYS A 159 39.23 31.08 -8.44
C LYS A 159 38.80 29.67 -8.03
N ASN A 160 39.62 28.69 -8.40
CA ASN A 160 39.51 27.33 -7.86
C ASN A 160 39.78 27.38 -6.36
N ASN A 161 38.78 27.03 -5.56
CA ASN A 161 38.94 26.89 -4.12
C ASN A 161 38.71 25.44 -3.69
N PHE A 162 39.61 24.91 -2.88
CA PHE A 162 39.47 23.60 -2.25
C PHE A 162 39.24 23.82 -0.76
N ASN A 163 38.14 23.27 -0.25
CA ASN A 163 37.73 23.51 1.12
C ASN A 163 37.27 22.21 1.80
N SER A 164 37.67 22.02 3.05
CA SER A 164 37.37 20.83 3.86
C SER A 164 36.26 21.07 4.90
N SER A 165 35.49 22.16 4.77
CA SER A 165 34.35 22.46 5.62
C SER A 165 33.32 21.35 5.51
N PRO A 166 32.80 20.84 6.64
CA PRO A 166 31.65 19.96 6.62
C PRO A 166 30.48 20.58 5.85
N THR A 167 29.89 19.79 4.96
CA THR A 167 28.85 20.20 4.01
C THR A 167 27.86 19.04 3.82
N GLU A 168 26.60 19.36 3.54
CA GLU A 168 25.51 18.41 3.32
C GLU A 168 24.73 18.78 2.04
N PHE A 169 24.04 17.84 1.38
CA PHE A 169 23.30 18.19 0.17
C PHE A 169 22.15 19.18 0.39
N ILE A 170 21.64 19.28 1.62
CA ILE A 170 20.65 20.31 1.99
C ILE A 170 21.19 21.74 1.83
N ASP A 171 22.51 21.91 1.72
CA ASP A 171 23.20 23.19 1.51
C ASP A 171 23.17 23.64 0.04
N VAL A 172 22.92 22.73 -0.90
CA VAL A 172 22.90 23.05 -2.34
C VAL A 172 21.76 24.00 -2.67
N PHE A 173 20.56 23.77 -2.12
CA PHE A 173 19.40 24.62 -2.36
C PHE A 173 19.61 26.09 -1.95
N PRO A 174 19.96 26.43 -0.68
CA PRO A 174 20.24 27.81 -0.30
C PRO A 174 21.40 28.42 -1.08
N THR A 175 22.40 27.62 -1.48
CA THR A 175 23.51 28.10 -2.32
C THR A 175 23.02 28.55 -3.70
N LEU A 176 22.20 27.74 -4.37
CA LEU A 176 21.63 28.08 -5.68
C LEU A 176 20.69 29.28 -5.61
N VAL A 177 19.91 29.40 -4.53
CA VAL A 177 19.04 30.56 -4.28
C VAL A 177 19.86 31.84 -4.17
N GLU A 178 20.97 31.82 -3.42
CA GLU A 178 21.87 32.97 -3.29
C GLU A 178 22.56 33.31 -4.63
N LEU A 179 23.13 32.33 -5.33
CA LEU A 179 23.77 32.54 -6.64
C LEU A 179 22.79 33.04 -7.71
N SER A 180 21.51 32.65 -7.61
CA SER A 180 20.45 33.13 -8.52
C SER A 180 19.87 34.48 -8.10
N SER A 181 20.42 35.14 -7.07
CA SER A 181 19.89 36.40 -6.50
C SER A 181 18.43 36.33 -6.06
N LEU A 182 17.96 35.13 -5.68
CA LEU A 182 16.61 34.91 -5.17
C LEU A 182 16.57 35.12 -3.65
N LYS A 183 15.40 35.49 -3.13
CA LYS A 183 15.20 35.64 -1.68
C LYS A 183 15.17 34.26 -1.01
N SER A 184 16.12 34.01 -0.11
CA SER A 184 16.13 32.77 0.69
C SER A 184 14.91 32.69 1.62
N PRO A 185 14.22 31.54 1.69
CA PRO A 185 13.26 31.25 2.75
C PRO A 185 13.93 31.27 4.12
N ASP A 186 13.22 31.76 5.15
CA ASP A 186 13.75 31.92 6.51
C ASP A 186 13.87 30.60 7.30
N HIS A 187 13.40 29.48 6.74
CA HIS A 187 13.24 28.19 7.44
C HIS A 187 14.09 27.08 6.83
N LEU A 188 15.12 27.41 6.05
CA LEU A 188 16.03 26.41 5.49
C LEU A 188 16.99 25.90 6.57
N GLN A 189 17.15 24.58 6.63
CA GLN A 189 18.10 23.92 7.54
C GLN A 189 19.52 23.90 6.97
N GLY A 190 19.64 23.89 5.63
CA GLY A 190 20.90 24.05 4.94
C GLY A 190 21.44 25.47 5.05
N LYS A 191 22.75 25.61 4.88
CA LYS A 191 23.45 26.89 4.82
C LYS A 191 24.06 27.07 3.44
N SER A 192 23.99 28.29 2.91
CA SER A 192 24.62 28.61 1.64
C SER A 192 26.16 28.44 1.69
N LEU A 193 26.70 27.86 0.63
CA LEU A 193 28.12 27.58 0.43
C LEU A 193 28.82 28.67 -0.39
N VAL A 194 28.12 29.74 -0.82
CA VAL A 194 28.71 30.85 -1.59
C VAL A 194 29.94 31.44 -0.90
N THR A 195 29.92 31.51 0.43
CA THR A 195 31.07 31.98 1.20
C THR A 195 32.31 31.11 1.06
N LEU A 196 32.16 29.79 0.82
CA LEU A 196 33.26 28.90 0.50
C LEU A 196 33.79 29.16 -0.90
N LEU A 197 32.93 29.47 -1.88
CA LEU A 197 33.39 29.85 -3.23
C LEU A 197 34.27 31.11 -3.20
N ASN A 198 34.00 32.02 -2.26
CA ASN A 198 34.74 33.28 -2.07
C ASN A 198 35.95 33.17 -1.12
N GLY A 199 36.37 31.97 -0.73
CA GLY A 199 37.62 31.77 0.02
C GLY A 199 37.48 31.69 1.55
N LYS A 200 36.28 31.67 2.13
CA LYS A 200 36.13 31.36 3.57
C LYS A 200 36.45 29.89 3.85
N SER A 201 36.89 29.61 5.08
CA SER A 201 37.35 28.28 5.48
C SER A 201 36.26 27.36 6.03
N LYS A 202 35.15 27.89 6.59
CA LYS A 202 34.14 27.07 7.32
C LYS A 202 32.73 27.66 7.26
N VAL A 203 31.71 26.82 7.04
CA VAL A 203 30.27 27.18 7.06
C VAL A 203 29.48 26.46 8.18
N LYS A 204 29.91 25.23 8.52
CA LYS A 204 29.29 24.40 9.56
C LYS A 204 30.35 23.73 10.43
N ASP A 205 29.96 23.42 11.66
CA ASP A 205 30.82 22.70 12.60
C ASP A 205 30.88 21.20 12.32
N TYR A 206 29.80 20.62 11.81
CA TYR A 206 29.71 19.21 11.44
C TYR A 206 28.65 19.00 10.36
N ALA A 207 28.79 17.89 9.63
CA ALA A 207 27.79 17.31 8.74
C ALA A 207 27.13 16.11 9.43
N ILE A 208 25.90 15.79 9.05
CA ILE A 208 25.10 14.74 9.70
C ILE A 208 24.72 13.68 8.69
N SER A 209 24.80 12.42 9.11
CA SER A 209 24.25 11.30 8.36
C SER A 209 23.50 10.34 9.27
N GLN A 210 22.60 9.56 8.68
CA GLN A 210 21.90 8.50 9.39
C GLN A 210 21.78 7.26 8.51
N TYR A 211 21.88 6.08 9.12
CA TYR A 211 21.71 4.83 8.40
C TYR A 211 21.06 3.73 9.26
N PRO A 212 20.04 3.01 8.76
CA PRO A 212 19.36 1.96 9.51
C PRO A 212 20.07 0.59 9.45
N ARG A 213 19.96 -0.18 10.54
CA ARG A 213 20.35 -1.60 10.64
C ARG A 213 19.19 -2.39 11.23
N GLY A 214 18.29 -2.85 10.37
CA GLY A 214 17.05 -3.49 10.82
C GLY A 214 16.19 -2.52 11.64
N ASN A 215 15.97 -2.82 12.92
CA ASN A 215 15.26 -1.92 13.85
C ASN A 215 16.15 -0.86 14.51
N VAL A 216 17.47 -0.89 14.31
CA VAL A 216 18.43 0.04 14.89
C VAL A 216 18.67 1.21 13.93
N MET A 217 18.88 2.42 14.45
CA MET A 217 19.27 3.60 13.66
C MET A 217 20.60 4.17 14.15
N GLY A 218 21.56 4.36 13.25
CA GLY A 218 22.82 5.06 13.55
C GLY A 218 22.73 6.51 13.10
N TYR A 219 23.11 7.45 13.96
CA TYR A 219 23.25 8.86 13.65
C TYR A 219 24.71 9.28 13.82
N ALA A 220 25.29 9.94 12.81
CA ALA A 220 26.68 10.34 12.81
C ALA A 220 26.86 11.86 12.70
N LEU A 221 27.84 12.39 13.43
CA LEU A 221 28.37 13.74 13.29
C LEU A 221 29.80 13.67 12.76
N ARG A 222 30.08 14.37 11.65
CA ARG A 222 31.41 14.46 11.05
C ARG A 222 31.85 15.92 11.01
N ASN A 223 32.87 16.29 11.79
CA ASN A 223 33.50 17.63 11.68
C ASN A 223 34.69 17.60 10.71
N ASP A 224 35.67 18.50 10.84
CA ASP A 224 36.88 18.48 10.01
C ASP A 224 37.83 17.32 10.38
N ARG A 225 37.87 16.91 11.66
CA ARG A 225 38.84 15.92 12.17
C ARG A 225 38.27 14.60 12.66
N TYR A 226 37.09 14.59 13.25
CA TYR A 226 36.50 13.43 13.91
C TYR A 226 35.16 13.04 13.31
N ARG A 227 34.80 11.77 13.46
CA ARG A 227 33.43 11.26 13.33
C ARG A 227 32.98 10.64 14.63
N TYR A 228 31.78 11.00 15.07
CA TYR A 228 31.05 10.33 16.13
C TYR A 228 29.81 9.63 15.57
N VAL A 229 29.47 8.43 16.05
CA VAL A 229 28.24 7.71 15.69
C VAL A 229 27.56 7.17 16.95
N ALA A 230 26.24 7.38 17.08
CA ALA A 230 25.41 6.76 18.11
C ALA A 230 24.33 5.88 17.47
N TRP A 231 24.25 4.61 17.90
CA TRP A 231 23.28 3.63 17.41
C TRP A 231 22.16 3.40 18.42
N TYR A 232 20.94 3.73 18.04
CA TYR A 232 19.74 3.63 18.86
C TYR A 232 18.97 2.35 18.55
N LYS A 233 18.61 1.58 19.58
CA LYS A 233 17.94 0.27 19.48
C LYS A 233 16.63 0.29 18.68
N ASN A 234 15.91 1.42 18.73
CA ASN A 234 14.65 1.62 18.04
C ASN A 234 14.78 2.81 17.09
N ARG A 235 14.66 2.56 15.79
CA ARG A 235 14.72 3.57 14.72
C ARG A 235 13.66 4.67 14.79
N TYR A 236 12.68 4.55 15.68
CA TYR A 236 11.65 5.56 15.93
C TYR A 236 11.85 6.33 17.25
N SER A 237 12.96 6.10 17.96
CA SER A 237 13.31 6.73 19.23
C SER A 237 14.70 7.36 19.17
N ILE A 238 14.85 8.54 19.77
CA ILE A 238 16.12 9.27 19.91
C ILE A 238 16.50 9.49 21.38
N ASN A 239 15.91 8.71 22.29
CA ASN A 239 16.25 8.77 23.71
C ASN A 239 17.65 8.21 23.93
N GLU A 240 18.49 8.93 24.69
CA GLU A 240 19.87 8.50 24.95
C GLU A 240 19.96 7.13 25.64
N GLN A 241 18.97 6.76 26.45
CA GLN A 241 18.88 5.43 27.08
C GLN A 241 18.73 4.28 26.07
N ASP A 242 18.29 4.57 24.84
CA ASP A 242 18.15 3.59 23.77
C ASP A 242 19.46 3.39 22.98
N ILE A 243 20.53 4.13 23.29
CA ILE A 243 21.82 3.96 22.63
C ILE A 243 22.45 2.64 23.06
N ILE A 244 22.74 1.79 22.09
CA ILE A 244 23.35 0.47 22.28
C ILE A 244 24.81 0.41 21.86
N ILE A 245 25.26 1.31 20.97
CA ILE A 245 26.65 1.39 20.49
C ILE A 245 27.00 2.86 20.28
N LYS A 246 28.21 3.26 20.67
CA LYS A 246 28.82 4.56 20.34
C LYS A 246 30.14 4.32 19.61
N GLU A 247 30.48 5.16 18.65
CA GLU A 247 31.73 5.12 17.89
C GLU A 247 32.34 6.51 17.80
N LEU A 248 33.67 6.62 17.87
CA LEU A 248 34.43 7.85 17.67
C LEU A 248 35.71 7.51 16.91
N TYR A 249 35.99 8.23 15.83
CA TYR A 249 37.16 8.03 14.95
C TYR A 249 37.89 9.38 14.72
N ASP A 250 39.23 9.37 14.65
CA ASP A 250 40.10 10.55 14.43
C ASP A 250 40.83 10.48 13.08
N TYR A 251 40.38 11.24 12.09
CA TYR A 251 40.96 11.23 10.74
C TYR A 251 42.33 11.89 10.63
N LYS A 252 42.81 12.61 11.66
CA LYS A 252 44.16 13.17 11.63
C LYS A 252 45.21 12.11 11.93
N SER A 253 44.95 11.26 12.90
CA SER A 253 45.89 10.22 13.36
C SER A 253 45.57 8.84 12.78
N ASP A 254 44.32 8.59 12.42
CA ASP A 254 43.78 7.32 11.91
C ASP A 254 42.82 7.61 10.73
N PRO A 255 43.35 8.02 9.56
CA PRO A 255 42.53 8.40 8.40
C PRO A 255 41.68 7.26 7.84
N ASP A 256 42.01 6.01 8.17
CA ASP A 256 41.33 4.80 7.71
C ASP A 256 40.33 4.23 8.74
N GLU A 257 39.97 4.98 9.79
CA GLU A 257 38.99 4.60 10.83
C GLU A 257 39.28 3.22 11.45
N THR A 258 40.55 2.87 11.68
CA THR A 258 40.97 1.53 12.11
C THR A 258 40.66 1.20 13.58
N VAL A 259 40.44 2.22 14.43
CA VAL A 259 40.15 2.05 15.86
C VAL A 259 39.03 2.97 16.33
N ASN A 260 38.00 2.40 16.95
CA ASN A 260 37.00 3.14 17.70
C ASN A 260 37.58 3.61 19.04
N ILE A 261 37.84 4.91 19.15
CA ILE A 261 38.46 5.53 20.33
C ILE A 261 37.44 6.05 21.37
N VAL A 262 36.14 5.74 21.22
CA VAL A 262 35.07 6.27 22.08
C VAL A 262 35.27 6.00 23.58
N GLY A 263 35.88 4.86 23.92
CA GLY A 263 36.16 4.48 25.31
C GLY A 263 37.46 5.07 25.86
N ILE A 264 38.32 5.60 24.98
CA ILE A 264 39.61 6.22 25.31
C ILE A 264 39.39 7.73 25.48
N GLU A 265 38.79 8.37 24.49
CA GLU A 265 38.49 9.82 24.47
C GLU A 265 37.07 10.11 24.97
N LYS A 266 36.78 9.69 26.22
CA LYS A 266 35.42 9.74 26.78
C LYS A 266 34.84 11.16 26.83
N ALA A 267 35.63 12.14 27.28
CA ALA A 267 35.20 13.53 27.37
C ALA A 267 34.81 14.09 25.99
N LEU A 268 35.61 13.80 24.96
CA LEU A 268 35.32 14.18 23.59
C LEU A 268 34.06 13.47 23.05
N ALA A 269 33.89 12.17 23.36
CA ALA A 269 32.69 11.43 23.00
C ALA A 269 31.41 12.01 23.66
N GLU A 270 31.50 12.48 24.91
CA GLU A 270 30.42 13.16 25.62
C GLU A 270 30.11 14.55 25.02
N GLU A 271 31.12 15.29 24.57
CA GLU A 271 30.95 16.54 23.82
C GLU A 271 30.22 16.32 22.50
N PHE A 272 30.58 15.28 21.75
CA PHE A 272 29.88 14.91 20.52
C PHE A 272 28.46 14.42 20.78
N GLN A 273 28.24 13.60 21.80
CA GLN A 273 26.89 13.18 22.20
C GLN A 273 26.02 14.39 22.56
N SER A 274 26.58 15.34 23.30
CA SER A 274 25.90 16.59 23.65
C SER A 274 25.60 17.42 22.40
N SER A 275 26.52 17.47 21.43
CA SER A 275 26.29 18.12 20.13
C SER A 275 25.17 17.44 19.32
N LEU A 276 25.09 16.10 19.37
CA LEU A 276 24.03 15.33 18.72
C LEU A 276 22.67 15.53 19.40
N ASN A 277 22.64 15.53 20.73
CA ASN A 277 21.44 15.84 21.51
C ASN A 277 20.96 17.27 21.21
N ASN A 278 21.88 18.24 21.22
CA ASN A 278 21.59 19.64 20.83
C ASN A 278 21.06 19.74 19.39
N PHE A 279 21.59 18.94 18.47
CA PHE A 279 21.04 18.86 17.11
C PHE A 279 19.59 18.37 17.14
N PHE A 280 19.29 17.25 17.81
CA PHE A 280 17.92 16.75 17.91
C PHE A 280 16.97 17.70 18.62
N GLU A 281 17.43 18.38 19.67
CA GLU A 281 16.66 19.43 20.32
C GLU A 281 16.39 20.59 19.38
N LYS A 282 17.38 21.05 18.61
CA LYS A 282 17.19 22.07 17.56
C LYS A 282 16.19 21.58 16.52
N GLN A 283 16.28 20.34 16.05
CA GLN A 283 15.31 19.77 15.11
C GLN A 283 13.90 19.68 15.69
N SER A 284 13.78 19.28 16.96
CA SER A 284 12.51 19.26 17.69
C SER A 284 11.95 20.67 17.87
N ASN A 285 12.81 21.63 18.22
CA ASN A 285 12.46 23.03 18.40
C ASN A 285 12.13 23.70 17.07
N GLU A 286 12.81 23.38 15.97
CA GLU A 286 12.48 23.83 14.62
C GLU A 286 11.18 23.21 14.15
N LYS A 287 10.95 21.93 14.41
CA LYS A 287 9.66 21.28 14.15
C LYS A 287 8.54 21.91 14.98
N ASN A 288 8.82 22.24 16.23
CA ASN A 288 7.87 22.91 17.14
C ASN A 288 7.68 24.37 16.77
N LYS A 289 8.73 25.08 16.34
CA LYS A 289 8.66 26.43 15.79
C LYS A 289 7.91 26.40 14.49
N PHE A 290 8.22 25.54 13.53
CA PHE A 290 7.43 25.36 12.31
C PHE A 290 5.95 25.07 12.62
N LYS A 291 5.66 24.17 13.56
CA LYS A 291 4.30 23.95 14.07
C LYS A 291 3.72 25.17 14.79
N ALA A 292 4.52 25.94 15.50
CA ALA A 292 4.12 27.11 16.28
C ALA A 292 4.06 28.39 15.44
N THR A 293 4.80 28.52 14.36
CA THR A 293 4.73 29.58 13.34
C THR A 293 3.52 29.28 12.48
N GLN A 294 3.29 28.00 12.14
CA GLN A 294 1.95 27.59 11.70
C GLN A 294 0.90 27.98 12.74
N LYS A 295 1.10 27.77 14.05
CA LYS A 295 0.14 28.14 15.12
C LYS A 295 0.03 29.65 15.41
N ILE A 296 1.07 30.46 15.17
CA ILE A 296 1.19 31.90 15.46
C ILE A 296 0.76 32.73 14.26
N GLU A 297 1.06 32.31 13.03
CA GLU A 297 0.37 32.81 11.83
C GLU A 297 -1.13 32.51 11.95
N ARG A 298 -1.48 31.38 12.57
CA ARG A 298 -2.85 31.01 12.95
C ARG A 298 -3.42 31.69 14.22
N SER A 299 -2.61 32.38 15.04
CA SER A 299 -3.06 33.02 16.30
C SER A 299 -2.85 34.55 16.36
N LYS A 300 -2.08 35.13 15.44
CA LYS A 300 -2.08 36.58 15.19
C LYS A 300 -3.37 37.04 14.51
N GLU A 301 -4.13 36.12 13.94
CA GLU A 301 -5.49 36.34 13.43
C GLU A 301 -6.58 36.20 14.52
N SER A 302 -6.25 35.73 15.75
CA SER A 302 -7.25 35.28 16.73
C SER A 302 -7.30 36.09 18.04
N ASN A 303 -6.91 37.36 18.03
CA ASN A 303 -6.76 38.18 19.24
C ASN A 303 -7.64 39.44 19.21
N ASN A 304 -8.95 39.31 18.96
CA ASN A 304 -9.97 40.06 19.69
C ASN A 304 -11.16 39.20 20.10
N SER A 305 -11.68 39.62 21.26
CA SER A 305 -13.03 39.44 21.79
C SER A 305 -13.27 38.29 22.78
N ASN A 306 -13.66 38.73 23.98
CA ASN A 306 -14.06 37.98 25.16
C ASN A 306 -15.57 37.65 25.13
N ASN A 307 -15.92 36.54 25.80
CA ASN A 307 -17.20 36.19 26.46
C ASN A 307 -18.49 36.09 25.63
N VAL A 308 -19.19 34.94 25.73
CA VAL A 308 -20.58 34.77 26.24
C VAL A 308 -21.02 33.29 26.16
N ASN A 309 -21.77 32.85 27.18
CA ASN A 309 -22.43 31.55 27.33
C ASN A 309 -23.51 31.27 26.26
N SER A 310 -23.60 30.02 25.76
CA SER A 310 -24.82 29.19 25.60
C SER A 310 -24.73 28.21 24.41
N SER A 311 -25.08 26.94 24.64
CA SER A 311 -25.09 25.80 23.71
C SER A 311 -23.75 25.48 23.01
N ILE A 312 -23.22 24.27 23.21
CA ILE A 312 -21.96 23.85 22.58
C ILE A 312 -22.21 23.73 21.07
N ASN A 313 -21.74 24.71 20.31
CA ASN A 313 -21.70 24.67 18.86
C ASN A 313 -20.79 23.51 18.43
N LEU A 314 -21.32 22.59 17.62
CA LEU A 314 -20.61 21.40 17.19
C LEU A 314 -19.60 21.68 16.07
N LEU A 315 -19.63 22.89 15.50
CA LEU A 315 -18.64 23.36 14.54
C LEU A 315 -17.41 23.95 15.24
N LYS A 316 -16.23 23.62 14.73
CA LYS A 316 -14.96 24.26 15.07
C LYS A 316 -14.79 25.50 14.21
N ASN A 317 -14.37 26.60 14.83
CA ASN A 317 -14.14 27.88 14.17
C ASN A 317 -15.34 28.36 13.30
N PRO A 318 -16.53 28.48 13.88
CA PRO A 318 -17.76 28.79 13.13
C PRO A 318 -17.84 30.21 12.54
N GLY A 319 -17.19 31.20 13.16
CA GLY A 319 -17.09 32.58 12.67
C GLY A 319 -15.83 32.83 11.83
N PHE A 320 -15.03 31.80 11.54
CA PHE A 320 -13.79 31.94 10.76
C PHE A 320 -12.72 32.89 11.35
N GLU A 321 -12.80 33.18 12.65
CA GLU A 321 -11.81 33.98 13.41
C GLU A 321 -10.39 33.41 13.32
N ASN A 322 -10.26 32.10 13.11
CA ASN A 322 -8.96 31.43 12.92
C ASN A 322 -8.73 31.04 11.44
N GLY A 323 -9.28 31.84 10.52
CA GLY A 323 -9.27 31.58 9.10
C GLY A 323 -10.15 30.40 8.71
N THR A 324 -9.68 29.58 7.77
CA THR A 324 -10.36 28.33 7.39
C THR A 324 -9.96 27.14 8.26
N GLN A 325 -9.25 27.34 9.36
CA GLN A 325 -8.86 26.22 10.23
C GLN A 325 -10.07 25.46 10.77
N GLY A 326 -9.97 24.12 10.73
CA GLY A 326 -11.09 23.23 11.05
C GLY A 326 -12.05 23.00 9.87
N TRP A 327 -11.96 23.80 8.81
CA TRP A 327 -12.73 23.65 7.59
C TRP A 327 -11.84 23.09 6.47
N ASN A 328 -12.36 22.10 5.75
CA ASN A 328 -11.73 21.56 4.56
C ASN A 328 -12.08 22.47 3.39
N VAL A 329 -11.08 23.11 2.82
CA VAL A 329 -11.21 23.98 1.66
C VAL A 329 -11.05 23.15 0.39
N ASN A 330 -12.03 23.16 -0.49
CA ASN A 330 -11.92 22.47 -1.77
C ASN A 330 -10.87 23.14 -2.65
N LYS A 331 -10.19 22.37 -3.51
CA LYS A 331 -9.38 22.92 -4.59
C LYS A 331 -10.33 23.63 -5.56
N GLY A 332 -10.27 24.96 -5.60
CA GLY A 332 -11.23 25.81 -6.31
C GLY A 332 -10.83 27.30 -6.24
N CYS A 333 -11.76 28.19 -6.59
CA CYS A 333 -11.50 29.63 -6.65
C CYS A 333 -10.97 30.24 -5.32
N PRO A 334 -10.40 31.45 -5.35
CA PRO A 334 -9.76 32.02 -4.17
C PRO A 334 -10.72 32.19 -2.98
N ILE A 335 -10.36 31.54 -1.86
CA ILE A 335 -11.09 31.58 -0.60
C ILE A 335 -10.19 32.22 0.44
N TYR A 336 -10.70 33.25 1.10
CA TYR A 336 -9.96 34.04 2.07
C TYR A 336 -10.75 34.11 3.37
N SER A 337 -10.06 34.19 4.49
CA SER A 337 -10.64 34.86 5.65
C SER A 337 -10.34 36.34 5.51
N VAL A 338 -11.35 37.19 5.70
CA VAL A 338 -11.18 38.64 5.59
C VAL A 338 -11.71 39.33 6.83
N ASN A 339 -10.95 40.30 7.31
CA ASN A 339 -11.32 41.13 8.45
C ASN A 339 -12.27 42.27 8.08
N ASN A 340 -12.18 42.76 6.84
CA ASN A 340 -13.13 43.71 6.31
C ASN A 340 -14.37 42.96 5.85
N ASN A 341 -15.54 43.36 6.36
CA ASN A 341 -16.86 42.80 6.07
C ASN A 341 -17.26 41.55 6.91
N ALA A 342 -16.64 41.33 8.08
CA ALA A 342 -17.17 40.43 9.10
C ALA A 342 -18.54 40.93 9.62
N ARG A 343 -19.46 40.01 9.90
CA ARG A 343 -20.77 40.32 10.50
C ARG A 343 -20.62 40.48 12.01
N SER A 344 -19.90 39.56 12.64
CA SER A 344 -19.54 39.59 14.05
C SER A 344 -18.09 39.10 14.21
N GLY A 345 -17.48 39.29 15.37
CA GLY A 345 -16.07 38.97 15.56
C GLY A 345 -15.13 39.78 14.65
N GLU A 346 -13.97 39.22 14.33
CA GLU A 346 -12.90 39.87 13.55
C GLU A 346 -12.85 39.44 12.10
N SER A 347 -13.42 38.28 11.73
CA SER A 347 -13.25 37.69 10.40
C SER A 347 -14.54 37.14 9.82
N ALA A 348 -14.64 37.12 8.50
CA ALA A 348 -15.62 36.31 7.77
C ALA A 348 -14.94 35.57 6.62
N LEU A 349 -15.51 34.42 6.25
CA LEU A 349 -15.06 33.67 5.09
C LEU A 349 -15.55 34.34 3.81
N ARG A 350 -14.63 34.73 2.92
CA ARG A 350 -14.94 35.32 1.62
C ARG A 350 -14.55 34.41 0.47
N PHE A 351 -15.48 34.20 -0.44
CA PHE A 351 -15.25 33.55 -1.74
C PHE A 351 -15.13 34.62 -2.84
N GLU A 352 -14.10 34.50 -3.68
CA GLU A 352 -13.95 35.30 -4.90
C GLU A 352 -14.03 34.39 -6.13
N GLY A 353 -14.91 34.71 -7.08
CA GLY A 353 -15.09 33.93 -8.30
C GLY A 353 -16.10 32.78 -8.18
N THR A 354 -15.91 31.72 -8.97
CA THR A 354 -16.85 30.59 -9.09
C THR A 354 -16.20 29.23 -8.84
N ARG A 355 -17.02 28.27 -8.38
CA ARG A 355 -16.61 26.92 -7.93
C ARG A 355 -15.82 26.94 -6.63
N CYS A 356 -16.17 27.84 -5.71
CA CYS A 356 -15.61 27.88 -4.36
C CYS A 356 -16.42 26.96 -3.44
N GLY A 357 -15.74 26.28 -2.52
CA GLY A 357 -16.41 25.50 -1.49
C GLY A 357 -15.53 25.20 -0.29
N VAL A 358 -16.12 25.29 0.91
CA VAL A 358 -15.52 24.78 2.15
C VAL A 358 -16.50 23.86 2.86
N PHE A 359 -16.00 22.92 3.67
CA PHE A 359 -16.86 22.06 4.49
C PHE A 359 -16.22 21.56 5.78
N GLN A 360 -17.03 21.24 6.78
CA GLN A 360 -16.60 20.58 8.01
C GLN A 360 -17.46 19.33 8.27
N ASN A 361 -16.80 18.24 8.67
CA ASN A 361 -17.48 17.02 9.10
C ASN A 361 -17.67 17.07 10.62
N ILE A 362 -18.91 16.93 11.07
CA ILE A 362 -19.29 16.79 12.47
C ILE A 362 -19.51 15.31 12.74
N ASN A 363 -18.82 14.76 13.74
CA ASN A 363 -18.92 13.36 14.17
C ASN A 363 -19.44 13.30 15.61
N GLY A 364 -20.05 12.18 16.00
CA GLY A 364 -20.62 12.00 17.34
C GLY A 364 -22.04 12.57 17.48
N LEU A 365 -22.75 12.80 16.36
CA LEU A 365 -24.19 13.09 16.39
C LEU A 365 -24.94 11.86 16.91
N LYS A 366 -26.09 12.07 17.55
CA LYS A 366 -26.98 10.99 17.97
C LYS A 366 -27.81 10.54 16.76
N PRO A 367 -28.08 9.24 16.57
CA PRO A 367 -29.01 8.78 15.54
C PRO A 367 -30.45 9.26 15.81
N ASN A 368 -31.28 9.37 14.75
CA ASN A 368 -32.66 9.84 14.84
C ASN A 368 -32.85 11.19 15.57
N THR A 369 -31.83 12.03 15.64
CA THR A 369 -31.81 13.26 16.42
C THR A 369 -31.79 14.46 15.50
N GLU A 370 -32.59 15.47 15.83
CA GLU A 370 -32.73 16.68 15.03
C GLU A 370 -31.67 17.72 15.43
N TYR A 371 -31.04 18.33 14.42
CA TYR A 371 -29.99 19.34 14.57
C TYR A 371 -30.33 20.55 13.70
N LYS A 372 -30.06 21.74 14.23
CA LYS A 372 -30.25 23.01 13.53
C LYS A 372 -28.89 23.59 13.16
N VAL A 373 -28.74 23.94 11.89
CA VAL A 373 -27.60 24.63 11.30
C VAL A 373 -28.01 26.07 10.99
N THR A 374 -27.24 27.05 11.43
CA THR A 374 -27.38 28.44 11.00
C THR A 374 -26.09 28.94 10.37
N ALA A 375 -26.20 29.85 9.40
CA ALA A 375 -25.07 30.54 8.79
C ALA A 375 -25.53 31.93 8.34
N TYR A 376 -24.72 32.96 8.56
CA TYR A 376 -24.98 34.27 7.99
C TYR A 376 -24.24 34.43 6.68
N MET A 377 -24.95 34.85 5.64
CA MET A 377 -24.44 34.82 4.27
C MET A 377 -24.77 36.13 3.57
N LYS A 378 -23.89 36.60 2.69
CA LYS A 378 -24.19 37.66 1.72
C LYS A 378 -23.36 37.53 0.45
N SER A 379 -23.79 38.18 -0.62
CA SER A 379 -23.11 38.15 -1.90
C SER A 379 -23.30 39.44 -2.70
N GLU A 380 -22.22 39.91 -3.34
CA GLU A 380 -22.29 40.94 -4.38
C GLU A 380 -23.01 40.43 -5.63
N ASN A 381 -23.47 41.38 -6.46
CA ASN A 381 -24.10 41.16 -7.78
C ASN A 381 -25.34 40.23 -7.76
N ASN A 382 -25.95 40.03 -6.59
CA ASN A 382 -27.00 39.04 -6.36
C ASN A 382 -26.62 37.63 -6.82
N GLU A 383 -25.33 37.31 -6.79
CA GLU A 383 -24.82 35.98 -7.09
C GLU A 383 -25.16 35.01 -5.95
N ALA A 384 -25.40 33.76 -6.31
CA ALA A 384 -25.89 32.76 -5.39
C ALA A 384 -24.77 32.06 -4.63
N VAL A 385 -24.91 32.07 -3.30
CA VAL A 385 -24.16 31.22 -2.38
C VAL A 385 -25.08 30.21 -1.72
N LEU A 386 -24.51 29.06 -1.34
CA LEU A 386 -25.27 27.91 -0.84
C LEU A 386 -24.74 27.45 0.52
N LEU A 387 -25.65 27.17 1.47
CA LEU A 387 -25.42 26.33 2.63
C LEU A 387 -25.93 24.92 2.32
N LYS A 388 -25.09 23.90 2.47
CA LYS A 388 -25.43 22.51 2.15
C LYS A 388 -25.11 21.57 3.31
N VAL A 389 -26.06 20.72 3.68
CA VAL A 389 -25.92 19.68 4.73
C VAL A 389 -26.06 18.30 4.08
N ARG A 390 -25.08 17.42 4.29
CA ARG A 390 -24.99 16.09 3.64
C ARG A 390 -24.53 15.02 4.61
N PHE A 391 -24.66 13.75 4.21
CA PHE A 391 -24.12 12.57 4.90
C PHE A 391 -24.68 12.31 6.31
N TYR A 392 -25.83 12.90 6.64
CA TYR A 392 -26.51 12.71 7.92
C TYR A 392 -27.54 11.56 7.90
N GLY A 393 -27.71 10.88 6.78
CA GLY A 393 -28.64 9.75 6.64
C GLY A 393 -29.97 10.11 5.97
N GLY A 394 -30.17 11.37 5.57
CA GLY A 394 -31.25 11.81 4.70
C GLY A 394 -30.75 12.42 3.39
N GLU A 395 -31.67 12.91 2.58
CA GLU A 395 -31.37 13.65 1.34
C GLU A 395 -30.57 14.93 1.61
N ASP A 396 -29.76 15.37 0.65
CA ASP A 396 -28.95 16.56 0.85
C ASP A 396 -29.79 17.83 0.89
N ILE A 397 -29.70 18.58 1.99
CA ILE A 397 -30.38 19.86 2.08
C ILE A 397 -29.46 20.94 1.54
N THR A 398 -29.93 21.72 0.57
CA THR A 398 -29.23 22.91 0.05
C THR A 398 -30.13 24.13 0.19
N ARG A 399 -29.60 25.22 0.74
CA ARG A 399 -30.28 26.52 0.83
C ARG A 399 -29.46 27.58 0.11
N ARG A 400 -30.14 28.36 -0.73
CA ARG A 400 -29.55 29.40 -1.57
C ARG A 400 -29.78 30.77 -0.94
N TYR A 401 -28.77 31.64 -0.99
CA TYR A 401 -28.85 33.05 -0.59
C TYR A 401 -28.10 33.92 -1.60
N ASN A 402 -28.59 35.12 -1.85
CA ASN A 402 -28.06 35.98 -2.92
C ASN A 402 -28.33 37.48 -2.72
N LYS A 403 -28.38 37.96 -1.47
CA LYS A 403 -28.53 39.40 -1.19
C LYS A 403 -27.19 40.05 -0.85
N SER A 404 -27.07 41.34 -1.09
CA SER A 404 -25.88 42.16 -0.80
C SER A 404 -25.64 42.45 0.68
N GLU A 405 -26.65 42.22 1.53
CA GLU A 405 -26.59 42.35 2.99
C GLU A 405 -26.55 40.98 3.66
N TYR A 406 -25.99 40.89 4.88
CA TYR A 406 -25.98 39.64 5.65
C TYR A 406 -27.39 39.23 6.05
N GLY A 407 -27.78 38.00 5.69
CA GLY A 407 -28.98 37.36 6.21
C GLY A 407 -28.69 36.00 6.81
N GLU A 408 -29.48 35.63 7.81
CA GLU A 408 -29.43 34.30 8.41
C GLU A 408 -30.04 33.27 7.46
N VAL A 409 -29.33 32.17 7.24
CA VAL A 409 -29.81 31.00 6.53
C VAL A 409 -29.83 29.84 7.52
N THR A 410 -31.01 29.28 7.74
CA THR A 410 -31.22 28.16 8.68
C THR A 410 -31.59 26.88 7.93
N VAL A 411 -31.02 25.76 8.37
CA VAL A 411 -31.37 24.40 7.95
C VAL A 411 -31.56 23.52 9.18
N THR A 412 -32.66 22.78 9.24
CA THR A 412 -32.83 21.71 10.23
C THR A 412 -32.70 20.36 9.53
N PHE A 413 -31.98 19.42 10.14
CA PHE A 413 -31.84 18.06 9.64
C PHE A 413 -31.95 17.05 10.77
N LYS A 414 -32.57 15.90 10.50
CA LYS A 414 -32.66 14.77 11.43
C LYS A 414 -31.73 13.67 10.97
N THR A 415 -30.81 13.23 11.83
CA THR A 415 -29.92 12.11 11.51
C THR A 415 -30.73 10.84 11.27
N GLY A 416 -30.29 10.00 10.33
CA GLY A 416 -30.88 8.68 10.11
C GLY A 416 -30.72 7.76 11.32
N PRO A 417 -31.39 6.58 11.32
CA PRO A 417 -31.46 5.67 12.46
C PRO A 417 -30.13 5.15 13.00
N GLU A 418 -29.09 5.19 12.18
CA GLU A 418 -27.72 4.74 12.53
C GLU A 418 -26.66 5.82 12.25
N ASN A 419 -27.07 7.03 11.86
CA ASN A 419 -26.14 8.08 11.45
C ASN A 419 -25.67 8.91 12.64
N THR A 420 -24.35 8.93 12.83
CA THR A 420 -23.70 9.69 13.90
C THR A 420 -22.79 10.81 13.39
N SER A 421 -22.96 11.23 12.14
CA SER A 421 -22.17 12.32 11.55
C SER A 421 -22.97 13.11 10.52
N ALA A 422 -22.51 14.33 10.21
CA ALA A 422 -23.04 15.18 9.13
C ALA A 422 -21.91 16.06 8.55
N ARG A 423 -22.04 16.48 7.30
CA ARG A 423 -21.15 17.47 6.67
C ARG A 423 -21.90 18.77 6.43
N ILE A 424 -21.34 19.87 6.93
CA ILE A 424 -21.82 21.23 6.66
C ILE A 424 -20.89 21.87 5.63
N ALA A 425 -21.43 22.35 4.52
CA ALA A 425 -20.67 22.91 3.42
C ALA A 425 -21.21 24.28 2.98
N LEU A 426 -20.31 25.19 2.64
CA LEU A 426 -20.59 26.50 2.08
C LEU A 426 -20.04 26.54 0.66
N LEU A 427 -20.86 26.95 -0.32
CA LEU A 427 -20.54 26.77 -1.73
C LEU A 427 -20.92 28.00 -2.57
N LYS A 428 -20.18 28.22 -3.67
CA LYS A 428 -20.51 29.17 -4.73
C LYS A 428 -20.19 28.57 -6.10
N TYR A 429 -21.22 28.27 -6.90
CA TYR A 429 -21.09 27.58 -8.20
C TYR A 429 -21.79 28.33 -9.34
N VAL A 430 -21.82 29.66 -9.30
CA VAL A 430 -22.43 30.46 -10.38
C VAL A 430 -21.40 30.66 -11.49
N ALA A 431 -21.59 30.04 -12.65
CA ALA A 431 -20.65 30.16 -13.77
C ALA A 431 -20.49 31.63 -14.20
N GLY A 432 -19.25 32.07 -14.41
CA GLY A 432 -18.95 33.47 -14.77
C GLY A 432 -19.07 34.48 -13.63
N ALA A 433 -19.30 34.03 -12.39
CA ALA A 433 -19.38 34.91 -11.23
C ALA A 433 -18.08 35.69 -10.99
N THR A 434 -18.23 36.99 -10.78
CA THR A 434 -17.13 37.92 -10.48
C THR A 434 -17.32 38.59 -9.12
N GLY A 435 -18.54 38.57 -8.58
CA GLY A 435 -18.85 39.14 -7.27
C GLY A 435 -18.15 38.37 -6.16
N ARG A 436 -17.98 39.03 -5.01
CA ARG A 436 -17.48 38.40 -3.79
C ARG A 436 -18.65 37.97 -2.92
N SER A 437 -18.47 36.92 -2.14
CA SER A 437 -19.51 36.45 -1.22
C SER A 437 -18.91 36.11 0.12
N TRP A 438 -19.67 36.37 1.19
CA TRP A 438 -19.19 36.22 2.55
C TRP A 438 -20.09 35.29 3.37
N PHE A 439 -19.48 34.57 4.30
CA PHE A 439 -20.12 33.66 5.23
C PHE A 439 -19.54 33.89 6.62
N ASP A 440 -20.40 33.93 7.63
CA ASP A 440 -20.00 34.22 9.00
C ASP A 440 -20.97 33.61 10.03
N ASP A 441 -20.53 33.53 11.29
CA ASP A 441 -21.33 33.13 12.46
C ASP A 441 -22.11 31.82 12.28
N LEU A 442 -21.45 30.72 11.91
CA LEU A 442 -22.13 29.44 11.73
C LEU A 442 -22.49 28.78 13.06
N SER A 443 -23.55 27.99 13.10
CA SER A 443 -23.78 27.10 14.24
C SER A 443 -24.35 25.76 13.83
N VAL A 444 -24.00 24.71 14.58
CA VAL A 444 -24.74 23.45 14.60
C VAL A 444 -25.02 23.07 16.03
N VAL A 445 -26.30 22.96 16.36
CA VAL A 445 -26.79 22.64 17.70
C VAL A 445 -27.86 21.54 17.64
N GLU A 446 -27.91 20.69 18.67
CA GLU A 446 -28.98 19.70 18.84
C GLU A 446 -30.30 20.42 19.17
N VAL A 447 -31.38 20.08 18.46
CA VAL A 447 -32.72 20.64 18.70
C VAL A 447 -33.36 19.86 19.84
N GLY A 448 -33.71 20.56 20.94
CA GLY A 448 -34.43 19.96 22.07
C GLY A 448 -33.56 19.54 23.27
N TYR A 449 -32.35 20.09 23.45
CA TYR A 449 -31.55 19.90 24.67
C TYR A 449 -32.29 20.45 25.90
N ASN A 450 -33.03 19.58 26.59
CA ASN A 450 -33.57 19.82 27.92
C ASN A 450 -33.07 18.72 28.85
N SER A 451 -32.43 19.14 29.94
CA SER A 451 -32.04 18.27 31.05
C SER A 451 -33.28 17.68 31.70
N THR A 452 -33.47 16.36 31.62
CA THR A 452 -33.95 15.51 32.71
C THR A 452 -34.11 14.06 32.24
N ALA A 453 -33.62 13.14 33.06
CA ALA A 453 -33.86 11.72 32.92
C ALA A 453 -35.35 11.38 33.09
N LYS A 454 -35.86 10.45 32.28
CA LYS A 454 -36.79 9.38 32.70
C LYS A 454 -37.02 8.36 31.57
N ASN A 455 -37.10 7.09 31.99
CA ASN A 455 -37.30 5.89 31.20
C ASN A 455 -38.54 5.94 30.28
N ASN A 456 -38.43 5.43 29.05
CA ASN A 456 -38.97 4.10 28.70
C ASN A 456 -38.73 3.72 27.22
N ASN A 457 -38.34 2.44 27.06
CA ASN A 457 -38.34 1.57 25.88
C ASN A 457 -37.28 1.79 24.77
N SER A 458 -36.18 1.05 24.94
CA SER A 458 -35.11 0.78 23.97
C SER A 458 -35.48 -0.36 23.01
N SER A 459 -34.90 -0.33 21.81
CA SER A 459 -34.51 -1.54 21.08
C SER A 459 -33.00 -1.49 20.83
N THR A 460 -32.22 -1.80 21.86
CA THR A 460 -30.78 -2.08 21.75
C THR A 460 -30.59 -3.58 21.50
N THR A 461 -29.81 -3.97 20.49
CA THR A 461 -29.44 -5.37 20.26
C THR A 461 -28.57 -5.86 21.42
N LYS A 462 -29.19 -6.63 22.32
CA LYS A 462 -28.61 -7.12 23.57
C LYS A 462 -27.60 -8.25 23.31
N ASN A 463 -26.41 -8.16 23.90
CA ASN A 463 -25.46 -9.29 23.96
C ASN A 463 -26.11 -10.47 24.70
N LEU A 464 -26.09 -11.66 24.08
CA LEU A 464 -26.75 -12.86 24.61
C LEU A 464 -25.89 -13.58 25.66
N LEU A 465 -24.61 -13.21 25.80
CA LEU A 465 -23.73 -13.74 26.84
C LEU A 465 -23.84 -12.94 28.15
N ASN A 466 -23.82 -13.66 29.27
CA ASN A 466 -23.71 -13.09 30.60
C ASN A 466 -22.24 -13.03 31.06
N ASN A 467 -21.86 -11.93 31.72
CA ASN A 467 -20.50 -11.71 32.25
C ASN A 467 -19.43 -11.95 31.19
N SER A 468 -19.58 -11.29 30.04
CA SER A 468 -18.79 -11.56 28.83
C SER A 468 -17.41 -10.90 28.82
N GLY A 469 -17.19 -9.89 29.67
CA GLY A 469 -15.87 -9.30 30.00
C GLY A 469 -15.33 -9.77 31.36
N PHE A 470 -15.90 -10.81 31.97
CA PHE A 470 -15.38 -11.43 33.21
C PHE A 470 -15.22 -10.52 34.44
N GLU A 471 -15.84 -9.33 34.45
CA GLU A 471 -15.82 -8.39 35.57
C GLU A 471 -16.29 -9.00 36.89
N ASN A 472 -17.19 -9.98 36.83
CA ASN A 472 -17.68 -10.72 37.99
C ASN A 472 -17.00 -12.10 38.14
N GLY A 473 -15.73 -12.18 37.78
CA GLY A 473 -14.96 -13.42 37.79
C GLY A 473 -15.46 -14.42 36.73
N THR A 474 -15.47 -15.71 37.07
CA THR A 474 -16.01 -16.76 36.19
C THR A 474 -17.52 -17.03 36.39
N LYS A 475 -18.23 -16.16 37.13
CA LYS A 475 -19.65 -16.35 37.41
C LYS A 475 -20.46 -16.36 36.11
N GLY A 476 -21.37 -17.31 35.95
CA GLY A 476 -22.16 -17.51 34.72
C GLY A 476 -21.46 -18.34 33.64
N TRP A 477 -20.20 -18.74 33.84
CA TRP A 477 -19.47 -19.66 32.97
C TRP A 477 -19.29 -21.01 33.65
N ASN A 478 -19.68 -22.10 32.97
CA ASN A 478 -19.49 -23.46 33.47
C ASN A 478 -18.04 -23.88 33.23
N LYS A 479 -17.33 -24.23 34.30
CA LYS A 479 -15.96 -24.75 34.21
C LYS A 479 -16.00 -26.19 33.71
N GLY A 480 -15.24 -26.48 32.65
CA GLY A 480 -14.95 -27.84 32.20
C GLY A 480 -13.90 -28.51 33.09
N LYS A 481 -13.54 -29.77 32.77
CA LYS A 481 -12.39 -30.45 33.38
C LYS A 481 -11.09 -29.83 32.85
N GLY A 482 -10.07 -29.65 33.69
CA GLY A 482 -8.76 -29.15 33.24
C GLY A 482 -8.01 -28.27 34.25
N CYS A 483 -7.06 -27.51 33.71
CA CYS A 483 -6.12 -26.65 34.44
C CYS A 483 -6.77 -25.44 35.17
N PRO A 484 -6.04 -24.71 36.04
CA PRO A 484 -6.52 -23.49 36.69
C PRO A 484 -7.15 -22.47 35.73
N ILE A 485 -8.36 -22.03 36.09
CA ILE A 485 -9.17 -21.04 35.36
C ILE A 485 -9.53 -19.92 36.33
N ASN A 486 -8.93 -18.75 36.13
CA ASN A 486 -9.03 -17.59 37.00
C ASN A 486 -9.45 -16.35 36.21
N ALA A 487 -10.18 -15.44 36.84
CA ALA A 487 -10.29 -14.08 36.35
C ALA A 487 -9.17 -13.26 36.98
N VAL A 488 -8.44 -12.50 36.17
CA VAL A 488 -7.25 -11.76 36.60
C VAL A 488 -7.38 -10.30 36.23
N ASN A 489 -6.85 -9.42 37.09
CA ASN A 489 -6.94 -7.97 36.93
C ASN A 489 -5.73 -7.34 36.24
N ASN A 490 -4.71 -8.14 35.94
CA ASN A 490 -3.53 -7.76 35.19
C ASN A 490 -3.58 -8.47 33.82
N ASN A 491 -3.70 -7.71 32.73
CA ASN A 491 -3.98 -8.17 31.35
C ASN A 491 -5.47 -8.20 30.95
N SER A 492 -6.35 -7.40 31.55
CA SER A 492 -7.63 -7.09 30.89
C SER A 492 -7.38 -6.29 29.61
N ARG A 493 -8.20 -6.53 28.58
CA ARG A 493 -8.24 -5.72 27.36
C ARG A 493 -9.11 -4.49 27.59
N SER A 494 -10.26 -4.70 28.22
CA SER A 494 -11.19 -3.66 28.64
C SER A 494 -11.75 -4.02 30.01
N GLY A 495 -12.31 -3.05 30.73
CA GLY A 495 -12.74 -3.30 32.11
C GLY A 495 -11.59 -3.68 33.05
N ASN A 496 -11.93 -4.32 34.17
CA ASN A 496 -10.99 -4.63 35.24
C ASN A 496 -10.48 -6.07 35.19
N ASN A 497 -11.14 -7.00 34.50
CA ASN A 497 -10.79 -8.43 34.56
C ASN A 497 -10.73 -9.08 33.17
N ALA A 498 -9.89 -10.09 33.02
CA ALA A 498 -9.93 -11.03 31.89
C ALA A 498 -9.88 -12.47 32.39
N LEU A 499 -10.40 -13.42 31.60
CA LEU A 499 -10.31 -14.84 31.92
C LEU A 499 -8.95 -15.39 31.50
N MET A 500 -8.23 -16.04 32.43
CA MET A 500 -6.93 -16.65 32.20
C MET A 500 -6.99 -18.17 32.42
N PHE A 501 -6.40 -18.93 31.49
CA PHE A 501 -6.10 -20.36 31.63
C PHE A 501 -4.60 -20.55 31.84
N GLU A 502 -4.23 -21.41 32.78
CA GLU A 502 -2.84 -21.72 33.12
C GLU A 502 -2.62 -23.24 33.10
N GLY A 503 -1.96 -23.77 32.07
CA GLY A 503 -1.73 -25.22 31.89
C GLY A 503 -2.44 -25.82 30.67
N THR A 504 -2.73 -27.13 30.68
CA THR A 504 -3.20 -27.87 29.49
C THR A 504 -4.63 -28.39 29.61
N LYS A 505 -5.31 -28.57 28.47
CA LYS A 505 -6.63 -29.23 28.38
C LYS A 505 -7.68 -28.57 29.29
N CYS A 506 -7.89 -27.28 29.12
CA CYS A 506 -8.79 -26.48 29.96
C CYS A 506 -9.90 -25.88 29.12
N GLY A 507 -11.02 -25.57 29.78
CA GLY A 507 -12.06 -24.83 29.10
C GLY A 507 -13.21 -24.37 30.00
N VAL A 508 -13.87 -23.31 29.57
CA VAL A 508 -15.16 -22.87 30.11
C VAL A 508 -16.20 -22.81 29.00
N PHE A 509 -17.48 -22.88 29.35
CA PHE A 509 -18.54 -22.66 28.39
C PHE A 509 -19.78 -21.99 29.01
N GLN A 510 -20.51 -21.28 28.17
CA GLN A 510 -21.86 -20.80 28.49
C GLN A 510 -22.85 -21.39 27.49
N LYS A 511 -23.97 -21.92 28.01
CA LYS A 511 -25.08 -22.38 27.19
C LYS A 511 -25.99 -21.19 26.93
N LEU A 512 -26.23 -20.91 25.65
CA LEU A 512 -27.26 -19.99 25.20
C LEU A 512 -28.55 -20.77 24.96
N SER A 513 -29.66 -20.25 25.42
CA SER A 513 -31.00 -20.79 25.24
C SER A 513 -31.92 -19.69 24.71
N GLY A 514 -32.97 -20.04 23.98
CA GLY A 514 -33.89 -19.07 23.38
C GLY A 514 -33.38 -18.43 22.10
N LEU A 515 -32.42 -19.07 21.41
CA LEU A 515 -32.06 -18.69 20.05
C LEU A 515 -33.24 -19.01 19.12
N LYS A 516 -33.41 -18.21 18.07
CA LYS A 516 -34.42 -18.45 17.04
C LYS A 516 -33.89 -19.52 16.08
N PRO A 517 -34.73 -20.46 15.61
CA PRO A 517 -34.32 -21.39 14.56
C PRO A 517 -33.99 -20.67 13.25
N ASN A 518 -33.18 -21.29 12.38
CA ASN A 518 -32.77 -20.73 11.09
C ASN A 518 -32.22 -19.29 11.14
N THR A 519 -31.65 -18.90 12.27
CA THR A 519 -31.20 -17.52 12.51
C THR A 519 -29.70 -17.50 12.70
N THR A 520 -29.05 -16.56 12.02
CA THR A 520 -27.61 -16.35 12.07
C THR A 520 -27.26 -15.50 13.28
N TYR A 521 -26.26 -15.95 14.02
CA TYR A 521 -25.68 -15.27 15.17
C TYR A 521 -24.19 -15.03 14.91
N LYS A 522 -23.67 -13.90 15.37
CA LYS A 522 -22.22 -13.62 15.41
C LYS A 522 -21.73 -13.82 16.83
N VAL A 523 -20.69 -14.63 16.98
CA VAL A 523 -19.88 -14.70 18.20
C VAL A 523 -18.54 -14.00 17.97
N SER A 524 -18.08 -13.21 18.94
CA SER A 524 -16.75 -12.64 19.00
C SER A 524 -16.11 -12.86 20.38
N ALA A 525 -14.78 -12.94 20.40
CA ALA A 525 -13.96 -13.01 21.61
C ALA A 525 -12.59 -12.41 21.33
N TYR A 526 -12.00 -11.68 22.27
CA TYR A 526 -10.60 -11.28 22.20
C TYR A 526 -9.74 -12.33 22.90
N ILE A 527 -8.71 -12.82 22.20
CA ILE A 527 -7.83 -13.89 22.69
C ILE A 527 -6.39 -13.40 22.65
N LYS A 528 -5.60 -13.73 23.67
CA LYS A 528 -4.14 -13.56 23.74
C LYS A 528 -3.53 -14.83 24.30
N SER A 529 -2.33 -15.22 23.88
CA SER A 529 -1.67 -16.42 24.39
C SER A 529 -0.14 -16.34 24.36
N GLU A 530 0.50 -16.98 25.34
CA GLU A 530 1.95 -17.16 25.42
C GLU A 530 2.42 -18.39 24.62
N ASN A 531 3.72 -18.42 24.30
CA ASN A 531 4.43 -19.56 23.71
C ASN A 531 3.83 -20.11 22.39
N ASN A 532 3.06 -19.30 21.66
CA ASN A 532 2.29 -19.73 20.50
C ASN A 532 1.31 -20.89 20.78
N GLU A 533 0.98 -21.12 22.05
CA GLU A 533 -0.03 -22.08 22.49
C GLU A 533 -1.41 -21.50 22.17
N ALA A 534 -2.32 -22.30 21.61
CA ALA A 534 -3.54 -21.71 21.07
C ALA A 534 -4.71 -21.71 22.06
N GLY A 535 -5.32 -20.54 22.21
CA GLY A 535 -6.69 -20.39 22.69
C GLY A 535 -7.69 -20.67 21.57
N LEU A 536 -8.80 -21.31 21.93
CA LEU A 536 -9.84 -21.72 20.99
C LEU A 536 -11.19 -21.11 21.40
N LEU A 537 -11.89 -20.53 20.43
CA LEU A 537 -13.32 -20.21 20.50
C LEU A 537 -14.09 -21.30 19.77
N LYS A 538 -15.03 -21.96 20.44
CA LYS A 538 -15.80 -23.07 19.88
C LYS A 538 -17.32 -22.85 20.03
N VAL A 539 -18.08 -23.06 18.95
CA VAL A 539 -19.55 -23.02 18.93
C VAL A 539 -20.09 -24.41 18.62
N ARG A 540 -21.02 -24.90 19.44
CA ARG A 540 -21.57 -26.27 19.34
C ARG A 540 -23.07 -26.30 19.60
N PHE A 541 -23.68 -27.43 19.26
CA PHE A 541 -25.09 -27.77 19.59
C PHE A 541 -26.14 -26.80 19.03
N TYR A 542 -25.80 -26.09 17.97
CA TYR A 542 -26.69 -25.15 17.31
C TYR A 542 -27.42 -25.75 16.11
N GLY A 543 -27.22 -27.03 15.80
CA GLY A 543 -27.84 -27.73 14.66
C GLY A 543 -26.95 -27.87 13.43
N GLY A 544 -25.76 -27.25 13.42
CA GLY A 544 -24.74 -27.44 12.40
C GLY A 544 -23.47 -28.14 12.91
N LYS A 545 -22.47 -28.27 12.03
CA LYS A 545 -21.13 -28.79 12.37
C LYS A 545 -20.45 -27.88 13.39
N ASP A 546 -19.72 -28.45 14.36
CA ASP A 546 -18.96 -27.69 15.35
C ASP A 546 -18.03 -26.65 14.69
N ILE A 547 -18.13 -25.37 15.10
CA ILE A 547 -17.21 -24.33 14.63
C ILE A 547 -16.11 -24.15 15.66
N THR A 548 -14.84 -24.22 15.24
CA THR A 548 -13.68 -23.93 16.08
C THR A 548 -12.83 -22.84 15.43
N ARG A 549 -12.41 -21.85 16.21
CA ARG A 549 -11.48 -20.79 15.80
C ARG A 549 -10.29 -20.76 16.74
N ARG A 550 -9.10 -20.68 16.17
CA ARG A 550 -7.81 -20.80 16.87
C ARG A 550 -7.09 -19.45 16.88
N TYR A 551 -6.49 -19.07 18.00
CA TYR A 551 -5.64 -17.88 18.11
C TYR A 551 -4.49 -18.10 19.09
N ASN A 552 -3.29 -17.67 18.73
CA ASN A 552 -2.06 -18.03 19.46
C ASN A 552 -1.00 -16.92 19.50
N LYS A 553 -1.37 -15.64 19.34
CA LYS A 553 -0.41 -14.52 19.42
C LYS A 553 -0.31 -13.96 20.84
N SER A 554 0.84 -13.36 21.15
CA SER A 554 1.14 -12.68 22.42
C SER A 554 0.39 -11.37 22.65
N GLU A 555 -0.36 -10.88 21.67
CA GLU A 555 -1.20 -9.69 21.76
C GLU A 555 -2.68 -10.07 21.56
N TYR A 556 -3.59 -9.30 22.17
CA TYR A 556 -5.03 -9.51 22.01
C TYR A 556 -5.47 -9.31 20.56
N GLY A 557 -6.12 -10.33 19.99
CA GLY A 557 -6.77 -10.26 18.70
C GLY A 557 -8.22 -10.68 18.76
N GLU A 558 -9.07 -10.01 18.00
CA GLU A 558 -10.48 -10.38 17.87
C GLU A 558 -10.63 -11.63 17.00
N VAL A 559 -11.24 -12.65 17.59
CA VAL A 559 -11.64 -13.90 16.97
C VAL A 559 -13.15 -13.91 16.83
N THR A 560 -13.64 -14.11 15.61
CA THR A 560 -15.08 -14.11 15.31
C THR A 560 -15.49 -15.41 14.62
N ALA A 561 -16.75 -15.79 14.83
CA ALA A 561 -17.43 -16.80 14.04
C ALA A 561 -18.90 -16.43 13.88
N THR A 562 -19.52 -16.88 12.81
CA THR A 562 -20.98 -16.85 12.65
C THR A 562 -21.50 -18.27 12.67
N PHE A 563 -22.71 -18.45 13.21
CA PHE A 563 -23.39 -19.74 13.18
C PHE A 563 -24.87 -19.51 12.92
N LYS A 564 -25.46 -20.32 12.03
CA LYS A 564 -26.90 -20.35 11.78
C LYS A 564 -27.49 -21.53 12.52
N THR A 565 -28.46 -21.26 13.39
CA THR A 565 -29.20 -22.32 14.08
C THR A 565 -29.90 -23.22 13.06
N GLY A 566 -29.91 -24.53 13.31
CA GLY A 566 -30.69 -25.48 12.53
C GLY A 566 -32.20 -25.19 12.60
N PRO A 567 -33.01 -25.87 11.77
CA PRO A 567 -34.44 -25.61 11.65
C PRO A 567 -35.24 -25.74 12.95
N GLU A 568 -34.75 -26.53 13.91
CA GLU A 568 -35.40 -26.77 15.21
C GLU A 568 -34.52 -26.35 16.40
N ASN A 569 -33.34 -25.77 16.14
CA ASN A 569 -32.37 -25.50 17.19
C ASN A 569 -32.58 -24.13 17.83
N THR A 570 -32.87 -24.13 19.13
CA THR A 570 -33.07 -22.91 19.94
C THR A 570 -31.98 -22.67 20.97
N SER A 571 -30.84 -23.35 20.83
CA SER A 571 -29.72 -23.24 21.76
C SER A 571 -28.38 -23.35 21.05
N ALA A 572 -27.33 -22.83 21.67
CA ALA A 572 -25.95 -23.03 21.26
C ALA A 572 -25.05 -23.07 22.50
N ARG A 573 -23.86 -23.64 22.37
CA ARG A 573 -22.83 -23.60 23.41
C ARG A 573 -21.63 -22.83 22.88
N ILE A 574 -21.28 -21.75 23.59
CA ILE A 574 -20.05 -20.99 23.36
C ILE A 574 -19.02 -21.47 24.36
N ALA A 575 -17.90 -22.00 23.87
CA ALA A 575 -16.83 -22.55 24.69
C ALA A 575 -15.50 -21.87 24.37
N LEU A 576 -14.74 -21.60 25.42
CA LEU A 576 -13.36 -21.15 25.38
C LEU A 576 -12.49 -22.31 25.83
N LEU A 577 -11.53 -22.72 25.01
CA LEU A 577 -10.73 -23.91 25.26
C LEU A 577 -9.23 -23.62 25.07
N LYS A 578 -8.41 -24.40 25.76
CA LYS A 578 -6.99 -24.53 25.48
C LYS A 578 -6.64 -26.02 25.44
N TYR A 579 -6.30 -26.51 24.26
CA TYR A 579 -5.92 -27.91 24.02
C TYR A 579 -4.52 -27.96 23.43
N VAL A 580 -3.53 -27.90 24.32
CA VAL A 580 -2.11 -28.10 23.98
C VAL A 580 -1.59 -29.15 24.95
N ASP A 581 -1.13 -30.29 24.45
CA ASP A 581 -0.47 -31.31 25.27
C ASP A 581 0.89 -30.79 25.76
N GLY A 582 1.15 -30.88 27.07
CA GLY A 582 2.39 -30.38 27.69
C GLY A 582 2.58 -28.85 27.73
N GLY A 583 1.59 -28.06 27.30
CA GLY A 583 1.66 -26.60 27.27
C GLY A 583 1.76 -25.94 28.66
N THR A 584 2.65 -24.97 28.78
CA THR A 584 2.94 -24.23 30.02
C THR A 584 2.58 -22.74 29.93
N GLY A 585 2.35 -22.21 28.73
CA GLY A 585 2.00 -20.80 28.51
C GLY A 585 0.62 -20.45 29.05
N ARG A 586 0.36 -19.18 29.35
CA ARG A 586 -0.98 -18.72 29.74
C ARG A 586 -1.78 -18.24 28.52
N THR A 587 -3.09 -18.38 28.59
CA THR A 587 -4.02 -17.91 27.56
C THR A 587 -5.09 -17.05 28.20
N TRP A 588 -5.34 -15.86 27.65
CA TRP A 588 -6.36 -14.93 28.11
C TRP A 588 -7.49 -14.76 27.11
N PHE A 589 -8.69 -14.56 27.63
CA PHE A 589 -9.91 -14.30 26.89
C PHE A 589 -10.65 -13.10 27.50
N ASP A 590 -11.16 -12.21 26.65
CA ASP A 590 -11.87 -11.01 27.10
C ASP A 590 -12.90 -10.50 26.08
N ASP A 591 -13.79 -9.61 26.50
CA ASP A 591 -14.79 -8.89 25.69
C ASP A 591 -15.60 -9.80 24.73
N LEU A 592 -16.20 -10.87 25.25
CA LEU A 592 -17.01 -11.75 24.41
C LEU A 592 -18.34 -11.11 24.02
N SER A 593 -18.84 -11.45 22.84
CA SER A 593 -20.16 -11.05 22.41
C SER A 593 -20.83 -12.14 21.60
N VAL A 594 -22.14 -12.33 21.83
CA VAL A 594 -23.02 -13.04 20.90
C VAL A 594 -24.19 -12.14 20.60
N ILE A 595 -24.36 -11.80 19.33
CA ILE A 595 -25.47 -10.99 18.85
C ILE A 595 -26.23 -11.72 17.76
N GLU A 596 -27.54 -11.52 17.74
CA GLU A 596 -28.39 -11.97 16.64
C GLU A 596 -28.14 -11.08 15.42
N LEU A 597 -27.87 -11.70 14.27
CA LEU A 597 -27.74 -10.99 13.00
C LEU A 597 -29.03 -11.07 12.15
N GLY A 598 -29.89 -12.07 12.38
CA GLY A 598 -31.13 -12.30 11.63
C GLY A 598 -31.08 -13.54 10.72
N THR A 599 -32.09 -13.73 9.87
CA THR A 599 -32.32 -14.96 9.09
C THR A 599 -31.61 -15.02 7.72
N GLN A 600 -30.97 -13.95 7.27
CA GLN A 600 -30.49 -13.85 5.88
C GLN A 600 -29.15 -14.57 5.63
N LEU A 601 -29.11 -15.35 4.55
CA LEU A 601 -27.91 -15.75 3.79
C LEU A 601 -28.10 -15.60 2.26
N VAL A 602 -29.32 -15.26 1.81
CA VAL A 602 -29.67 -14.85 0.45
C VAL A 602 -30.77 -13.80 0.59
N SER A 603 -30.68 -12.70 -0.16
CA SER A 603 -31.73 -11.68 -0.21
C SER A 603 -33.05 -12.29 -0.69
N GLU A 604 -34.21 -11.81 -0.24
CA GLU A 604 -35.48 -12.09 -0.93
C GLU A 604 -35.53 -11.44 -2.32
N GLU A 605 -34.55 -10.60 -2.63
CA GLU A 605 -34.35 -10.06 -3.96
C GLU A 605 -33.61 -11.02 -4.89
N LYS A 606 -34.00 -10.96 -6.15
CA LYS A 606 -33.43 -11.65 -7.29
C LYS A 606 -31.88 -11.64 -7.33
N PRO A 607 -31.20 -12.79 -7.51
CA PRO A 607 -29.75 -12.88 -7.57
C PRO A 607 -29.18 -12.47 -8.93
N ILE A 608 -27.88 -12.16 -8.99
CA ILE A 608 -27.23 -11.64 -10.21
C ILE A 608 -27.39 -12.59 -11.41
N ARG A 609 -27.27 -13.91 -11.23
CA ARG A 609 -27.39 -14.87 -12.33
C ARG A 609 -28.74 -14.78 -13.01
N GLU A 610 -29.81 -14.67 -12.24
CA GLU A 610 -31.18 -14.56 -12.76
C GLU A 610 -31.39 -13.22 -13.49
N ILE A 611 -30.71 -12.15 -13.06
CA ILE A 611 -30.69 -10.86 -13.78
C ILE A 611 -30.00 -11.01 -15.14
N LEU A 612 -28.86 -11.70 -15.19
CA LEU A 612 -28.12 -11.93 -16.43
C LEU A 612 -28.97 -12.73 -17.43
N THR A 613 -29.68 -13.77 -16.96
CA THR A 613 -30.57 -14.59 -17.79
C THR A 613 -31.76 -13.79 -18.31
N GLU A 614 -32.52 -13.11 -17.44
CA GLU A 614 -33.72 -12.37 -17.88
C GLU A 614 -33.41 -11.21 -18.82
N LYS A 615 -32.27 -10.54 -18.61
CA LYS A 615 -31.85 -9.42 -19.46
C LYS A 615 -31.09 -9.88 -20.69
N ASN A 616 -30.84 -11.18 -20.87
CA ASN A 616 -30.11 -11.74 -22.01
C ASN A 616 -28.77 -11.01 -22.27
N TYR A 617 -27.89 -11.01 -21.27
CA TYR A 617 -26.55 -10.43 -21.39
C TYR A 617 -25.64 -11.25 -22.32
N ASP A 618 -25.82 -11.06 -23.63
CA ASP A 618 -24.94 -11.64 -24.65
C ASP A 618 -23.52 -11.05 -24.54
N ASN A 619 -22.52 -11.86 -24.93
CA ASN A 619 -21.10 -11.49 -24.92
C ASN A 619 -20.55 -11.05 -23.54
N PHE A 620 -21.22 -11.43 -22.44
CA PHE A 620 -20.77 -11.12 -21.09
C PHE A 620 -20.87 -12.33 -20.15
N TYR A 621 -19.78 -12.60 -19.42
CA TYR A 621 -19.74 -13.61 -18.36
C TYR A 621 -19.38 -12.99 -17.02
N PHE A 622 -20.08 -13.43 -15.99
CA PHE A 622 -19.90 -13.00 -14.61
C PHE A 622 -19.55 -14.21 -13.75
N GLY A 623 -18.32 -14.26 -13.28
CA GLY A 623 -17.74 -15.42 -12.62
C GLY A 623 -17.16 -15.17 -11.23
N ALA A 624 -16.95 -16.27 -10.52
CA ALA A 624 -16.17 -16.29 -9.30
C ALA A 624 -15.30 -17.54 -9.15
N THR A 625 -14.22 -17.39 -8.41
CA THR A 625 -13.20 -18.44 -8.19
C THR A 625 -13.53 -19.28 -6.97
N ILE A 626 -13.41 -20.61 -7.10
CA ILE A 626 -13.70 -21.56 -6.03
C ILE A 626 -12.56 -22.57 -5.82
N SER A 627 -12.37 -22.96 -4.57
CA SER A 627 -11.48 -24.06 -4.16
C SER A 627 -12.30 -25.34 -3.94
N SER A 628 -11.71 -26.52 -4.20
CA SER A 628 -12.35 -27.81 -3.92
C SER A 628 -12.74 -27.97 -2.43
N SER A 629 -12.08 -27.26 -1.51
CA SER A 629 -12.43 -27.26 -0.08
C SER A 629 -13.71 -26.49 0.24
N GLN A 630 -14.29 -25.79 -0.73
CA GLN A 630 -15.51 -24.99 -0.58
C GLN A 630 -16.73 -25.65 -1.21
N LEU A 631 -16.55 -26.82 -1.83
CA LEU A 631 -17.64 -27.65 -2.32
C LEU A 631 -18.51 -28.16 -1.15
N ASP A 632 -19.79 -28.38 -1.41
CA ASP A 632 -20.82 -28.76 -0.42
C ASP A 632 -20.97 -27.76 0.74
N THR A 633 -20.61 -26.49 0.53
CA THR A 633 -20.76 -25.42 1.51
C THR A 633 -21.71 -24.33 1.03
N ASP A 634 -22.08 -23.40 1.91
CA ASP A 634 -22.88 -22.23 1.50
C ASP A 634 -22.16 -21.35 0.47
N VAL A 635 -20.83 -21.45 0.36
CA VAL A 635 -20.06 -20.74 -0.68
C VAL A 635 -20.39 -21.27 -2.08
N GLU A 636 -20.57 -22.58 -2.24
CA GLU A 636 -20.97 -23.18 -3.52
C GLU A 636 -22.38 -22.72 -3.92
N LYS A 637 -23.30 -22.64 -2.97
CA LYS A 637 -24.66 -22.11 -3.22
C LYS A 637 -24.61 -20.64 -3.65
N ILE A 638 -23.76 -19.83 -3.02
CA ILE A 638 -23.57 -18.43 -3.41
C ILE A 638 -23.01 -18.35 -4.84
N LEU A 639 -22.06 -19.23 -5.20
CA LEU A 639 -21.54 -19.34 -6.56
C LEU A 639 -22.66 -19.65 -7.56
N ALA A 640 -23.37 -20.76 -7.35
CA ALA A 640 -24.43 -21.24 -8.24
C ALA A 640 -25.55 -20.22 -8.46
N ASN A 641 -25.91 -19.46 -7.40
CA ASN A 641 -26.98 -18.48 -7.46
C ASN A 641 -26.59 -17.17 -8.15
N ASN A 642 -25.32 -16.77 -8.13
CA ASN A 642 -24.93 -15.41 -8.54
C ASN A 642 -24.07 -15.32 -9.79
N PHE A 643 -23.49 -16.43 -10.25
CA PHE A 643 -22.48 -16.42 -11.32
C PHE A 643 -22.86 -17.43 -12.41
N ASN A 644 -22.43 -17.17 -13.66
CA ASN A 644 -22.59 -18.08 -14.81
C ASN A 644 -21.24 -18.68 -15.28
N MET A 645 -20.16 -18.34 -14.58
CA MET A 645 -18.81 -18.84 -14.82
C MET A 645 -18.10 -19.14 -13.50
N THR A 646 -17.20 -20.12 -13.49
CA THR A 646 -16.29 -20.36 -12.37
C THR A 646 -14.85 -20.61 -12.81
N VAL A 647 -13.92 -20.40 -11.89
CA VAL A 647 -12.49 -20.62 -12.07
C VAL A 647 -11.97 -21.52 -10.95
N PRO A 648 -11.31 -22.65 -11.25
CA PRO A 648 -10.65 -23.48 -10.24
C PRO A 648 -9.41 -22.76 -9.68
N GLU A 649 -9.42 -22.40 -8.39
CA GLU A 649 -8.42 -21.50 -7.79
C GLU A 649 -6.97 -22.00 -7.94
N ASN A 650 -6.75 -23.28 -7.65
CA ASN A 650 -5.43 -23.92 -7.76
C ASN A 650 -5.50 -25.31 -8.39
N ALA A 651 -6.71 -25.85 -8.63
CA ALA A 651 -6.91 -27.26 -8.94
C ALA A 651 -6.37 -27.68 -10.32
N VAL A 652 -5.94 -26.72 -11.16
CA VAL A 652 -5.37 -26.96 -12.49
C VAL A 652 -3.91 -26.52 -12.61
N LYS A 653 -3.32 -26.01 -11.53
CA LYS A 653 -1.91 -25.59 -11.50
C LYS A 653 -1.01 -26.83 -11.45
N GLN A 654 0.16 -26.74 -12.06
CA GLN A 654 1.10 -27.86 -12.14
C GLN A 654 1.43 -28.43 -10.76
N SER A 655 1.68 -27.56 -9.76
CA SER A 655 2.00 -28.00 -8.40
C SER A 655 0.89 -28.80 -7.70
N VAL A 656 -0.33 -28.81 -8.24
CA VAL A 656 -1.48 -29.53 -7.68
C VAL A 656 -1.81 -30.76 -8.52
N VAL A 657 -1.88 -30.61 -9.84
CA VAL A 657 -2.25 -31.69 -10.76
C VAL A 657 -1.07 -32.61 -11.06
N HIS A 658 0.14 -32.08 -11.05
CA HIS A 658 1.37 -32.80 -11.38
C HIS A 658 2.48 -32.47 -10.35
N PRO A 659 2.27 -32.83 -9.06
CA PRO A 659 3.14 -32.40 -7.97
C PRO A 659 4.53 -33.02 -8.02
N ASP A 660 4.68 -34.17 -8.67
CA ASP A 660 5.91 -34.94 -8.85
C ASP A 660 5.98 -35.50 -10.29
N PRO A 661 7.16 -35.84 -10.83
CA PRO A 661 7.34 -36.23 -12.24
C PRO A 661 6.48 -37.40 -12.74
N ASP A 662 6.10 -38.34 -11.86
CA ASP A 662 5.32 -39.53 -12.25
C ASP A 662 3.89 -39.54 -11.67
N THR A 663 3.46 -38.42 -11.09
CA THR A 663 2.21 -38.34 -10.34
C THR A 663 1.23 -37.37 -10.98
N TRP A 664 0.01 -37.84 -11.25
CA TRP A 664 -1.11 -37.03 -11.73
C TRP A 664 -2.29 -37.10 -10.75
N ASP A 665 -2.77 -35.96 -10.26
CA ASP A 665 -3.93 -35.85 -9.36
C ASP A 665 -5.02 -34.95 -9.96
N TRP A 666 -6.00 -35.58 -10.60
CA TRP A 666 -7.15 -34.91 -11.21
C TRP A 666 -8.33 -34.70 -10.25
N THR A 667 -8.26 -35.25 -9.04
CA THR A 667 -9.41 -35.38 -8.13
C THR A 667 -10.07 -34.04 -7.83
N LYS A 668 -9.26 -33.00 -7.59
CA LYS A 668 -9.77 -31.67 -7.20
C LYS A 668 -10.43 -30.94 -8.36
N ILE A 669 -9.89 -31.07 -9.57
CA ILE A 669 -10.47 -30.40 -10.74
C ILE A 669 -11.72 -31.14 -11.20
N ASP A 670 -11.73 -32.48 -11.16
CA ASP A 670 -12.91 -33.27 -11.53
C ASP A 670 -14.11 -32.92 -10.65
N ALA A 671 -13.91 -32.81 -9.32
CA ALA A 671 -14.96 -32.38 -8.41
C ALA A 671 -15.50 -30.96 -8.72
N ILE A 672 -14.66 -30.04 -9.19
CA ILE A 672 -15.09 -28.70 -9.60
C ILE A 672 -15.82 -28.74 -10.95
N LEU A 673 -15.41 -29.60 -11.87
CA LEU A 673 -16.09 -29.79 -13.16
C LEU A 673 -17.47 -30.44 -12.99
N ASP A 674 -17.59 -31.40 -12.09
CA ASP A 674 -18.87 -32.02 -11.73
C ASP A 674 -19.83 -30.97 -11.14
N MET A 675 -19.36 -30.18 -10.17
CA MET A 675 -20.15 -29.06 -9.62
C MET A 675 -20.54 -28.04 -10.70
N ALA A 676 -19.61 -27.68 -11.59
CA ALA A 676 -19.87 -26.75 -12.68
C ALA A 676 -20.93 -27.30 -13.65
N LYS A 677 -20.88 -28.60 -13.95
CA LYS A 677 -21.87 -29.28 -14.79
C LYS A 677 -23.24 -29.30 -14.13
N GLU A 678 -23.31 -29.67 -12.84
CA GLU A 678 -24.56 -29.72 -12.07
C GLU A 678 -25.24 -28.34 -11.97
N ASN A 679 -24.44 -27.28 -11.92
CA ASN A 679 -24.91 -25.90 -11.80
C ASN A 679 -24.91 -25.12 -13.12
N ASP A 680 -24.69 -25.76 -14.27
CA ASP A 680 -24.63 -25.12 -15.60
C ASP A 680 -23.71 -23.88 -15.64
N LEU A 681 -22.48 -24.04 -15.16
CA LEU A 681 -21.44 -23.01 -15.12
C LEU A 681 -20.43 -23.24 -16.25
N SER A 682 -20.03 -22.15 -16.90
CA SER A 682 -18.84 -22.16 -17.77
C SER A 682 -17.56 -22.17 -16.92
N VAL A 683 -16.50 -22.80 -17.40
CA VAL A 683 -15.24 -22.96 -16.67
C VAL A 683 -14.10 -22.34 -17.47
N ARG A 684 -13.32 -21.48 -16.79
CA ARG A 684 -12.01 -21.01 -17.26
C ARG A 684 -10.93 -21.76 -16.48
N LEU A 685 -9.98 -22.35 -17.19
CA LEU A 685 -8.79 -22.96 -16.59
C LEU A 685 -7.74 -21.87 -16.38
N HIS A 686 -7.29 -21.71 -15.14
CA HIS A 686 -6.36 -20.65 -14.77
C HIS A 686 -4.96 -21.15 -14.45
N GLY A 687 -3.97 -20.57 -15.14
CA GLY A 687 -2.54 -20.82 -14.93
C GLY A 687 -1.95 -22.15 -15.44
N PRO A 688 -2.37 -22.75 -16.59
CA PRO A 688 -1.65 -23.84 -17.24
C PRO A 688 -0.12 -23.70 -17.21
N ILE A 689 0.49 -22.74 -17.93
CA ILE A 689 1.92 -22.46 -17.78
C ILE A 689 2.11 -21.17 -17.02
N SER A 690 2.62 -21.27 -15.80
CA SER A 690 2.65 -20.17 -14.84
C SER A 690 3.84 -20.24 -13.88
N PRO A 691 4.14 -19.16 -13.14
CA PRO A 691 5.10 -19.15 -12.04
C PRO A 691 4.83 -20.20 -10.95
N GLN A 692 3.56 -20.60 -10.80
CA GLN A 692 3.09 -21.59 -9.84
C GLN A 692 3.35 -23.03 -10.32
N SER A 693 4.60 -23.28 -10.73
CA SER A 693 5.12 -24.57 -11.19
C SER A 693 5.48 -25.48 -10.01
N SER A 694 5.56 -26.78 -10.28
CA SER A 694 5.95 -27.77 -9.28
C SER A 694 7.38 -27.54 -8.80
N GLY A 695 7.67 -27.84 -7.53
CA GLY A 695 9.00 -27.62 -6.95
C GLY A 695 10.12 -28.27 -7.76
N TRP A 696 9.85 -29.43 -8.35
CA TRP A 696 10.82 -30.17 -9.15
C TRP A 696 11.10 -29.55 -10.53
N ALA A 697 10.16 -28.77 -11.08
CA ALA A 697 10.39 -27.96 -12.29
C ALA A 697 11.20 -26.69 -11.98
N LYS A 698 11.27 -26.29 -10.70
CA LYS A 698 12.00 -25.10 -10.24
C LYS A 698 13.41 -25.37 -9.72
N HIS A 699 13.88 -26.61 -9.73
CA HIS A 699 15.24 -26.88 -9.24
C HIS A 699 16.29 -26.17 -10.10
N ASP A 700 17.24 -25.50 -9.45
CA ASP A 700 18.29 -24.70 -10.08
C ASP A 700 19.20 -25.50 -11.04
N ASP A 701 19.21 -26.84 -10.94
CA ASP A 701 20.00 -27.74 -11.76
C ASP A 701 19.30 -28.20 -13.05
N ARG A 702 18.05 -27.79 -13.28
CA ARG A 702 17.28 -28.16 -14.47
C ARG A 702 17.89 -27.58 -15.73
N LYS A 703 18.09 -28.43 -16.74
CA LYS A 703 18.58 -28.00 -18.05
C LYS A 703 17.41 -27.50 -18.91
N PRO A 704 17.68 -26.62 -19.90
CA PRO A 704 16.66 -26.14 -20.84
C PRO A 704 15.81 -27.26 -21.46
N VAL A 705 16.45 -28.35 -21.90
CA VAL A 705 15.76 -29.52 -22.49
C VAL A 705 14.85 -30.26 -21.51
N ASP A 706 15.24 -30.32 -20.23
CA ASP A 706 14.43 -30.97 -19.21
C ASP A 706 13.16 -30.15 -18.96
N LEU A 707 13.31 -28.83 -18.83
CA LEU A 707 12.18 -27.91 -18.64
C LEU A 707 11.22 -27.92 -19.83
N GLU A 708 11.74 -27.98 -21.05
CA GLU A 708 10.92 -28.08 -22.25
C GLU A 708 10.10 -29.38 -22.25
N ASN A 709 10.71 -30.52 -21.92
CA ASN A 709 10.01 -31.80 -21.83
C ASN A 709 8.89 -31.75 -20.77
N ILE A 710 9.20 -31.22 -19.59
CA ILE A 710 8.25 -31.08 -18.47
C ILE A 710 7.07 -30.21 -18.85
N MET A 711 7.34 -29.05 -19.44
CA MET A 711 6.30 -28.12 -19.88
C MET A 711 5.43 -28.76 -20.97
N ASN A 712 6.05 -29.39 -21.96
CA ASN A 712 5.35 -30.02 -23.07
C ASN A 712 4.43 -31.15 -22.57
N GLU A 713 4.95 -32.06 -21.73
CA GLU A 713 4.16 -33.13 -21.12
C GLU A 713 2.96 -32.56 -20.37
N PHE A 714 3.21 -31.61 -19.46
CA PHE A 714 2.17 -31.07 -18.62
C PHE A 714 1.05 -30.40 -19.44
N LEU A 715 1.42 -29.51 -20.36
CA LEU A 715 0.45 -28.74 -21.14
C LEU A 715 -0.30 -29.62 -22.15
N ILE A 716 0.36 -30.59 -22.79
CA ILE A 716 -0.29 -31.51 -23.72
C ILE A 716 -1.40 -32.30 -23.02
N GLU A 717 -1.13 -32.84 -21.83
CA GLU A 717 -2.13 -33.63 -21.10
C GLU A 717 -3.29 -32.76 -20.59
N GLN A 718 -3.01 -31.53 -20.12
CA GLN A 718 -4.06 -30.55 -19.81
C GLN A 718 -4.94 -30.24 -21.03
N CYS A 719 -4.34 -29.95 -22.19
CA CYS A 719 -5.06 -29.66 -23.41
C CYS A 719 -5.94 -30.83 -23.84
N LYS A 720 -5.38 -32.04 -23.94
CA LYS A 720 -6.14 -33.24 -24.31
C LYS A 720 -7.31 -33.52 -23.38
N ARG A 721 -7.09 -33.39 -22.06
CA ARG A 721 -8.11 -33.68 -21.06
C ARG A 721 -9.31 -32.74 -21.20
N PHE A 722 -9.06 -31.45 -21.36
CA PHE A 722 -10.13 -30.46 -21.27
C PHE A 722 -10.71 -30.05 -22.62
N ASN A 723 -10.04 -30.29 -23.75
CA ASN A 723 -10.45 -29.79 -25.07
C ASN A 723 -11.93 -30.03 -25.39
N ASN A 724 -12.46 -31.22 -25.08
CA ASN A 724 -13.84 -31.59 -25.39
C ASN A 724 -14.76 -31.56 -24.17
N HIS A 725 -14.33 -30.97 -23.05
CA HIS A 725 -15.16 -30.88 -21.87
C HIS A 725 -16.26 -29.81 -22.08
N PRO A 726 -17.55 -30.15 -21.95
CA PRO A 726 -18.64 -29.26 -22.36
C PRO A 726 -18.71 -27.94 -21.59
N ASN A 727 -18.24 -27.93 -20.34
CA ASN A 727 -18.22 -26.72 -19.51
C ASN A 727 -16.95 -25.87 -19.69
N VAL A 728 -15.85 -26.41 -20.25
CA VAL A 728 -14.59 -25.65 -20.34
C VAL A 728 -14.59 -24.77 -21.59
N LYS A 729 -14.49 -23.46 -21.39
CA LYS A 729 -14.51 -22.48 -22.49
C LYS A 729 -13.17 -21.80 -22.74
N TRP A 730 -12.41 -21.55 -21.67
CA TRP A 730 -11.17 -20.77 -21.75
C TRP A 730 -10.02 -21.45 -21.03
N MET A 731 -8.81 -21.22 -21.53
CA MET A 731 -7.57 -21.65 -20.91
C MET A 731 -6.56 -20.51 -20.90
N ASP A 732 -6.08 -20.14 -19.71
CA ASP A 732 -4.96 -19.19 -19.54
C ASP A 732 -3.65 -19.87 -19.92
N VAL A 733 -3.37 -20.00 -21.22
CA VAL A 733 -2.23 -20.78 -21.75
C VAL A 733 -0.93 -20.40 -21.06
N VAL A 734 -0.69 -19.10 -20.90
CA VAL A 734 0.40 -18.55 -20.09
C VAL A 734 -0.12 -17.54 -19.08
N ASN A 735 0.56 -17.45 -17.93
CA ASN A 735 0.22 -16.54 -16.84
C ASN A 735 1.47 -15.80 -16.33
N GLU A 736 1.33 -14.52 -15.98
CA GLU A 736 2.36 -13.74 -15.26
C GLU A 736 3.73 -13.72 -15.94
N THR A 737 3.75 -13.38 -17.24
CA THR A 737 4.95 -13.50 -18.08
C THR A 737 5.88 -12.29 -18.03
N ILE A 738 5.34 -11.10 -17.74
CA ILE A 738 6.04 -9.82 -17.80
C ILE A 738 5.96 -9.10 -16.45
N THR A 739 7.03 -8.41 -16.05
CA THR A 739 7.09 -7.58 -14.84
C THR A 739 6.44 -6.21 -15.08
N ARG A 740 6.16 -5.46 -14.02
CA ARG A 740 5.56 -4.11 -14.12
C ARG A 740 6.42 -3.11 -14.90
N ASP A 741 7.73 -3.35 -14.98
CA ASP A 741 8.68 -2.50 -15.69
C ASP A 741 8.86 -2.93 -17.17
N GLY A 742 8.13 -3.96 -17.63
CA GLY A 742 8.16 -4.45 -19.02
C GLY A 742 9.24 -5.50 -19.30
N GLU A 743 9.87 -6.06 -18.27
CA GLU A 743 10.87 -7.13 -18.40
C GLU A 743 10.25 -8.52 -18.34
N TRP A 744 10.89 -9.54 -18.89
CA TRP A 744 10.43 -10.92 -18.75
C TRP A 744 10.54 -11.40 -17.30
N PHE A 745 9.46 -11.96 -16.75
CA PHE A 745 9.48 -12.52 -15.42
C PHE A 745 10.20 -13.87 -15.44
N GLY A 746 11.41 -13.92 -14.85
CA GLY A 746 12.34 -15.04 -14.97
C GLY A 746 12.55 -15.87 -13.69
N PRO A 747 13.51 -16.80 -13.70
CA PRO A 747 13.83 -17.67 -12.56
C PRO A 747 14.45 -16.90 -11.41
N LYS A 748 14.37 -17.49 -10.22
CA LYS A 748 15.08 -17.04 -9.01
C LYS A 748 15.72 -18.25 -8.36
N LYS A 749 16.80 -18.03 -7.60
CA LYS A 749 17.51 -19.13 -6.96
C LYS A 749 16.61 -19.84 -5.94
N GLY A 750 16.45 -21.15 -6.11
CA GLY A 750 15.75 -22.04 -5.19
C GLY A 750 14.23 -22.08 -5.38
N VAL A 751 13.63 -23.20 -4.99
CA VAL A 751 12.25 -23.58 -5.34
C VAL A 751 11.14 -22.86 -4.56
N THR A 752 11.48 -22.04 -3.58
CA THR A 752 10.50 -21.43 -2.65
C THR A 752 10.06 -20.03 -3.05
N GLU A 753 10.78 -19.39 -3.97
CA GLU A 753 10.47 -18.04 -4.41
C GLU A 753 9.31 -18.01 -5.40
N TRP A 754 8.69 -16.84 -5.55
CA TRP A 754 7.79 -16.57 -6.67
C TRP A 754 8.66 -16.31 -7.90
N GLU A 755 8.74 -17.28 -8.81
CA GLU A 755 9.66 -17.28 -9.94
C GLU A 755 9.05 -17.99 -11.16
N ASN A 756 9.69 -17.83 -12.32
CA ASN A 756 9.27 -18.47 -13.56
C ASN A 756 10.44 -19.22 -14.22
N PRO A 757 10.55 -20.56 -14.00
CA PRO A 757 11.68 -21.33 -14.51
C PRO A 757 11.66 -21.49 -16.03
N TRP A 758 10.51 -21.31 -16.67
CA TRP A 758 10.31 -21.62 -18.09
C TRP A 758 11.15 -20.75 -19.04
N THR A 759 11.57 -19.56 -18.59
CA THR A 759 12.46 -18.69 -19.38
C THR A 759 13.87 -19.26 -19.57
N ILE A 760 14.29 -20.25 -18.76
CA ILE A 760 15.58 -20.96 -18.91
C ILE A 760 15.62 -21.74 -20.25
N ILE A 761 14.47 -22.12 -20.81
CA ILE A 761 14.40 -22.83 -22.11
C ILE A 761 15.07 -22.01 -23.22
N GLY A 762 15.01 -20.68 -23.13
CA GLY A 762 15.60 -19.75 -24.09
C GLY A 762 14.57 -18.77 -24.63
N SER A 763 14.97 -18.03 -25.67
CA SER A 763 14.16 -17.01 -26.32
C SER A 763 14.08 -17.23 -27.83
N ASP A 764 12.95 -16.87 -28.41
CA ASP A 764 12.78 -16.74 -29.85
C ASP A 764 13.72 -15.68 -30.42
N ASN A 765 14.02 -15.82 -31.71
CA ASN A 765 14.77 -14.81 -32.47
C ASN A 765 13.81 -13.74 -33.03
N ASP A 766 13.31 -12.88 -32.15
CA ASP A 766 12.47 -11.73 -32.48
C ASP A 766 12.98 -10.44 -31.80
N LYS A 767 12.34 -9.30 -32.11
CA LYS A 767 12.72 -7.99 -31.56
C LYS A 767 12.73 -7.98 -30.02
N ASN A 768 11.83 -8.71 -29.38
CA ASN A 768 11.61 -8.67 -27.93
C ASN A 768 12.28 -9.83 -27.18
N SER A 769 12.99 -10.72 -27.88
CA SER A 769 13.54 -11.95 -27.30
C SER A 769 12.48 -12.71 -26.50
N THR A 770 11.32 -12.91 -27.12
CA THR A 770 10.15 -13.55 -26.52
C THR A 770 10.52 -14.94 -26.00
N PRO A 771 10.34 -15.27 -24.71
CA PRO A 771 10.68 -16.57 -24.17
C PRO A 771 10.02 -17.72 -24.94
N ILE A 772 10.80 -18.72 -25.33
CA ILE A 772 10.35 -19.85 -26.18
C ILE A 772 9.15 -20.57 -25.55
N TYR A 773 9.11 -20.66 -24.23
CA TYR A 773 8.02 -21.32 -23.52
C TYR A 773 6.65 -20.69 -23.85
N ILE A 774 6.59 -19.38 -24.14
CA ILE A 774 5.35 -18.68 -24.47
C ILE A 774 4.85 -19.14 -25.85
N SER A 775 5.68 -19.02 -26.88
CA SER A 775 5.29 -19.41 -28.24
C SER A 775 5.03 -20.91 -28.33
N ARG A 776 5.84 -21.72 -27.66
CA ARG A 776 5.66 -23.18 -27.57
C ARG A 776 4.35 -23.58 -26.88
N SER A 777 3.95 -22.87 -25.83
CA SER A 777 2.70 -23.15 -25.12
C SER A 777 1.48 -22.90 -26.01
N PHE A 778 1.47 -21.81 -26.78
CA PHE A 778 0.39 -21.53 -27.74
C PHE A 778 0.39 -22.50 -28.93
N GLU A 779 1.55 -22.95 -29.41
CA GLU A 779 1.64 -24.00 -30.43
C GLU A 779 0.98 -25.31 -29.95
N ILE A 780 1.29 -25.73 -28.72
CA ILE A 780 0.69 -26.92 -28.09
C ILE A 780 -0.81 -26.73 -27.92
N ALA A 781 -1.23 -25.61 -27.34
CA ALA A 781 -2.63 -25.37 -27.03
C ALA A 781 -3.50 -25.28 -28.29
N GLN A 782 -3.02 -24.64 -29.35
CA GLN A 782 -3.71 -24.63 -30.64
C GLN A 782 -3.86 -26.04 -31.22
N LYS A 783 -2.83 -26.88 -31.10
CA LYS A 783 -2.82 -28.24 -31.66
C LYS A 783 -3.72 -29.20 -30.88
N TYR A 784 -3.66 -29.17 -29.56
CA TYR A 784 -4.30 -30.17 -28.69
C TYR A 784 -5.58 -29.68 -28.01
N ALA A 785 -5.84 -28.37 -27.98
CA ALA A 785 -7.06 -27.77 -27.45
C ALA A 785 -7.78 -26.85 -28.47
N PRO A 786 -8.06 -27.30 -29.72
CA PRO A 786 -8.70 -26.45 -30.73
C PRO A 786 -10.11 -25.97 -30.38
N ASN A 787 -10.80 -26.60 -29.43
CA ASN A 787 -12.18 -26.27 -29.05
C ASN A 787 -12.28 -25.36 -27.81
N ILE A 788 -11.14 -24.89 -27.28
CA ILE A 788 -11.06 -23.97 -26.14
C ILE A 788 -10.44 -22.65 -26.62
N ASN A 789 -10.95 -21.52 -26.13
CA ASN A 789 -10.35 -20.21 -26.38
C ASN A 789 -9.06 -20.03 -25.57
N LEU A 790 -7.99 -19.64 -26.26
CA LEU A 790 -6.63 -19.56 -25.72
C LEU A 790 -6.33 -18.13 -25.26
N VAL A 791 -6.12 -17.95 -23.95
CA VAL A 791 -5.99 -16.63 -23.32
C VAL A 791 -4.58 -16.40 -22.81
N PHE A 792 -4.04 -15.20 -23.07
CA PHE A 792 -2.82 -14.69 -22.45
C PHE A 792 -3.20 -13.91 -21.17
N ASN A 793 -2.91 -14.45 -19.98
CA ASN A 793 -3.30 -13.82 -18.71
C ASN A 793 -2.12 -13.09 -18.04
N GLN A 794 -2.33 -11.87 -17.57
CA GLN A 794 -1.26 -11.02 -17.05
C GLN A 794 -1.62 -10.35 -15.71
N HIS A 795 -0.68 -10.45 -14.76
CA HIS A 795 -0.69 -9.69 -13.50
C HIS A 795 -0.13 -8.28 -13.68
N GLY A 796 -0.56 -7.36 -12.83
CA GLY A 796 -0.09 -5.99 -12.78
C GLY A 796 -1.24 -5.01 -12.59
N GLY A 797 -0.94 -3.72 -12.60
CA GLY A 797 -1.93 -2.65 -12.72
C GLY A 797 -2.12 -2.23 -14.18
N MET A 798 -2.31 -0.93 -14.39
CA MET A 798 -2.43 -0.30 -15.72
C MET A 798 -1.11 0.38 -16.12
N GLU A 799 0.02 -0.25 -15.82
CA GLU A 799 1.33 0.23 -16.26
C GLU A 799 1.50 0.07 -17.77
N GLU A 800 1.61 1.19 -18.48
CA GLU A 800 1.65 1.22 -19.95
C GLU A 800 2.79 0.38 -20.54
N VAL A 801 4.00 0.48 -19.99
CA VAL A 801 5.18 -0.27 -20.49
C VAL A 801 4.97 -1.79 -20.46
N MET A 802 4.29 -2.30 -19.43
CA MET A 802 3.99 -3.72 -19.29
C MET A 802 2.95 -4.14 -20.33
N TRP A 803 1.87 -3.37 -20.48
CA TRP A 803 0.81 -3.68 -21.43
C TRP A 803 1.26 -3.54 -22.89
N GLU A 804 2.13 -2.58 -23.23
CA GLU A 804 2.75 -2.52 -24.55
C GLU A 804 3.53 -3.79 -24.86
N ARG A 805 4.32 -4.31 -23.91
CA ARG A 805 5.04 -5.58 -24.10
C ARG A 805 4.08 -6.76 -24.29
N VAL A 806 2.99 -6.83 -23.53
CA VAL A 806 1.95 -7.87 -23.72
C VAL A 806 1.35 -7.78 -25.11
N LYS A 807 0.94 -6.58 -25.54
CA LYS A 807 0.36 -6.34 -26.87
C LYS A 807 1.31 -6.74 -27.98
N GLU A 808 2.57 -6.32 -27.92
CA GLU A 808 3.61 -6.70 -28.88
C GLU A 808 3.80 -8.23 -28.93
N THR A 809 3.79 -8.89 -27.76
CA THR A 809 3.94 -10.36 -27.68
C THR A 809 2.75 -11.08 -28.31
N ILE A 810 1.52 -10.64 -28.05
CA ILE A 810 0.32 -11.23 -28.66
C ILE A 810 0.35 -11.06 -30.18
N MET A 811 0.73 -9.87 -30.68
CA MET A 811 0.86 -9.64 -32.11
C MET A 811 1.94 -10.52 -32.73
N TYR A 812 3.08 -10.68 -32.07
CA TYR A 812 4.13 -11.60 -32.50
C TYR A 812 3.66 -13.06 -32.61
N LEU A 813 2.90 -13.55 -31.63
CA LEU A 813 2.32 -14.90 -31.67
C LEU A 813 1.37 -15.05 -32.88
N LYS A 814 0.52 -14.05 -33.12
CA LYS A 814 -0.40 -14.05 -34.26
C LYS A 814 0.32 -13.98 -35.60
N ASP A 815 1.38 -13.19 -35.71
CA ASP A 815 2.23 -13.11 -36.91
C ASP A 815 2.94 -14.43 -37.21
N LYS A 816 3.23 -15.24 -36.18
CA LYS A 816 3.70 -16.63 -36.29
C LYS A 816 2.61 -17.61 -36.72
N GLY A 817 1.36 -17.17 -36.87
CA GLY A 817 0.20 -18.02 -37.17
C GLY A 817 -0.33 -18.79 -35.95
N LEU A 818 0.05 -18.37 -34.73
CA LEU A 818 -0.47 -18.96 -33.50
C LEU A 818 -1.77 -18.28 -33.07
N ARG A 819 -2.72 -19.09 -32.62
CA ARG A 819 -4.04 -18.65 -32.16
C ARG A 819 -3.94 -18.08 -30.75
N VAL A 820 -4.31 -16.81 -30.61
CA VAL A 820 -4.59 -16.16 -29.34
C VAL A 820 -6.00 -15.60 -29.45
N ASP A 821 -6.90 -16.06 -28.60
CA ASP A 821 -8.33 -15.74 -28.67
C ASP A 821 -8.72 -14.66 -27.65
N GLY A 822 -7.92 -14.44 -26.61
CA GLY A 822 -8.20 -13.41 -25.61
C GLY A 822 -6.99 -12.94 -24.82
N ILE A 823 -7.19 -11.82 -24.13
CA ILE A 823 -6.25 -11.22 -23.18
C ILE A 823 -6.91 -11.10 -21.81
N GLY A 824 -6.15 -11.43 -20.75
CA GLY A 824 -6.63 -11.42 -19.38
C GLY A 824 -5.87 -10.44 -18.49
N TRP A 825 -6.60 -9.65 -17.71
CA TRP A 825 -6.06 -8.84 -16.62
C TRP A 825 -6.53 -9.37 -15.27
N GLN A 826 -5.57 -9.74 -14.41
CA GLN A 826 -5.87 -10.24 -13.07
C GLN A 826 -6.59 -9.23 -12.19
N ALA A 827 -6.29 -7.93 -12.29
CA ALA A 827 -6.95 -6.89 -11.50
C ALA A 827 -6.90 -7.09 -9.96
N HIS A 828 -5.76 -7.54 -9.43
CA HIS A 828 -5.49 -7.51 -7.99
C HIS A 828 -5.28 -6.08 -7.50
N LEU A 829 -6.35 -5.43 -7.04
CA LEU A 829 -6.34 -4.05 -6.60
C LEU A 829 -6.24 -3.93 -5.07
N SER A 830 -5.90 -2.73 -4.60
CA SER A 830 -5.89 -2.47 -3.16
C SER A 830 -5.98 -1.00 -2.81
N SER A 831 -6.28 -0.71 -1.53
CA SER A 831 -6.28 0.66 -1.00
C SER A 831 -4.91 1.36 -0.98
N ARG A 832 -3.83 0.68 -1.41
CA ARG A 832 -2.48 1.25 -1.53
C ARG A 832 -2.07 1.51 -2.98
N MET A 833 -2.81 0.97 -3.94
CA MET A 833 -2.51 1.16 -5.36
C MET A 833 -3.15 2.44 -5.87
N LYS A 834 -2.49 3.05 -6.86
CA LYS A 834 -3.06 4.16 -7.61
C LYS A 834 -4.15 3.59 -8.52
N TYR A 835 -5.37 4.08 -8.32
CA TYR A 835 -6.56 3.67 -9.07
C TYR A 835 -7.45 4.91 -9.21
N GLY A 836 -7.67 5.35 -10.45
CA GLY A 836 -8.41 6.56 -10.76
C GLY A 836 -8.88 6.58 -12.22
N GLU A 837 -9.30 7.77 -12.66
CA GLU A 837 -9.88 7.97 -14.00
C GLU A 837 -8.91 7.59 -15.12
N ASN A 838 -7.61 7.89 -14.96
CA ASN A 838 -6.59 7.56 -15.96
C ASN A 838 -6.44 6.05 -16.14
N GLU A 839 -6.39 5.29 -15.03
CA GLU A 839 -6.26 3.83 -15.09
C GLU A 839 -7.53 3.18 -15.68
N ILE A 840 -8.72 3.75 -15.42
CA ILE A 840 -9.97 3.29 -16.03
C ILE A 840 -10.07 3.65 -17.51
N GLN A 841 -9.56 4.81 -17.91
CA GLN A 841 -9.46 5.17 -19.32
C GLN A 841 -8.51 4.21 -20.05
N TYR A 842 -7.34 3.93 -19.48
CA TYR A 842 -6.39 2.98 -20.08
C TYR A 842 -6.98 1.57 -20.18
N LEU A 843 -7.73 1.11 -19.17
CA LEU A 843 -8.49 -0.14 -19.25
C LEU A 843 -9.48 -0.12 -20.43
N SER A 844 -10.25 0.96 -20.59
CA SER A 844 -11.17 1.12 -21.73
C SER A 844 -10.43 1.01 -23.06
N ASP A 845 -9.30 1.70 -23.20
CA ASP A 845 -8.50 1.72 -24.43
C ASP A 845 -7.89 0.34 -24.72
N LEU A 846 -7.48 -0.39 -23.68
CA LEU A 846 -6.98 -1.76 -23.80
C LEU A 846 -8.07 -2.74 -24.25
N ILE A 847 -9.30 -2.59 -23.74
CA ILE A 847 -10.45 -3.38 -24.20
C ILE A 847 -10.74 -3.09 -25.68
N ASP A 848 -10.75 -1.82 -26.08
CA ASP A 848 -10.95 -1.43 -27.48
C ASP A 848 -9.87 -2.02 -28.38
N TRP A 849 -8.59 -1.92 -27.97
CA TRP A 849 -7.48 -2.53 -28.69
C TRP A 849 -7.65 -4.05 -28.83
N SER A 850 -8.13 -4.73 -27.78
CA SER A 850 -8.35 -6.18 -27.79
C SER A 850 -9.39 -6.56 -28.84
N HIS A 851 -10.55 -5.91 -28.81
CA HIS A 851 -11.63 -6.17 -29.77
C HIS A 851 -11.23 -5.82 -31.21
N GLN A 852 -10.50 -4.71 -31.43
CA GLN A 852 -9.95 -4.33 -32.74
C GLN A 852 -8.99 -5.37 -33.30
N ASN A 853 -8.36 -6.17 -32.44
CA ASN A 853 -7.47 -7.25 -32.82
C ASN A 853 -8.13 -8.63 -32.74
N ASN A 854 -9.47 -8.71 -32.76
CA ASN A 854 -10.24 -9.96 -32.66
C ASN A 854 -9.87 -10.81 -31.42
N LEU A 855 -9.66 -10.14 -30.28
CA LEU A 855 -9.39 -10.77 -28.99
C LEU A 855 -10.54 -10.47 -28.03
N GLU A 856 -10.98 -11.47 -27.28
CA GLU A 856 -11.83 -11.28 -26.11
C GLU A 856 -11.06 -10.59 -24.98
N PHE A 857 -11.74 -9.79 -24.15
CA PHE A 857 -11.10 -9.16 -22.98
C PHE A 857 -11.63 -9.74 -21.67
N HIS A 858 -10.73 -10.13 -20.78
CA HIS A 858 -11.09 -10.84 -19.57
C HIS A 858 -10.57 -10.11 -18.33
N ILE A 859 -11.44 -9.74 -17.40
CA ILE A 859 -11.05 -9.54 -16.00
C ILE A 859 -11.05 -10.91 -15.32
N THR A 860 -9.90 -11.35 -14.85
CA THR A 860 -9.64 -12.77 -14.55
C THR A 860 -9.57 -13.07 -13.06
N GLU A 861 -9.13 -12.13 -12.22
CA GLU A 861 -8.83 -12.41 -10.81
C GLU A 861 -9.15 -11.21 -9.90
N MET A 862 -10.21 -10.47 -10.19
CA MET A 862 -10.44 -9.22 -9.49
C MET A 862 -10.64 -9.46 -7.99
N ASP A 863 -9.79 -8.82 -7.20
CA ASP A 863 -10.00 -8.62 -5.78
C ASP A 863 -9.62 -7.18 -5.41
N TYR A 864 -10.12 -6.70 -4.27
CA TYR A 864 -9.74 -5.38 -3.78
C TYR A 864 -9.37 -5.46 -2.31
N LYS A 865 -8.08 -5.48 -2.03
CA LYS A 865 -7.55 -5.61 -0.68
C LYS A 865 -7.69 -4.31 0.12
N ILE A 866 -8.49 -4.35 1.18
CA ILE A 866 -8.57 -3.27 2.18
C ILE A 866 -7.52 -3.50 3.27
N PHE A 867 -6.51 -2.63 3.32
CA PHE A 867 -5.50 -2.68 4.40
C PHE A 867 -5.98 -1.98 5.68
N GLY A 868 -5.68 -2.57 6.84
CA GLY A 868 -6.00 -2.01 8.17
C GLY A 868 -7.47 -2.17 8.56
N GLU A 869 -7.99 -1.26 9.38
CA GLU A 869 -9.40 -1.29 9.81
C GLU A 869 -10.36 -1.14 8.61
N VAL A 870 -11.39 -1.99 8.55
CA VAL A 870 -12.44 -1.97 7.53
C VAL A 870 -13.50 -0.94 7.91
N THR A 871 -13.38 0.26 7.35
CA THR A 871 -14.34 1.36 7.57
C THR A 871 -15.34 1.46 6.41
N LYS A 872 -16.50 2.09 6.63
CA LYS A 872 -17.51 2.31 5.57
C LYS A 872 -16.91 3.02 4.35
N GLN A 873 -16.05 4.02 4.57
CA GLN A 873 -15.36 4.72 3.47
C GLN A 873 -14.48 3.78 2.64
N LYS A 874 -13.73 2.87 3.27
CA LYS A 874 -12.91 1.89 2.54
C LYS A 874 -13.76 0.87 1.79
N GLN A 875 -14.90 0.48 2.34
CA GLN A 875 -15.90 -0.36 1.65
C GLN A 875 -16.55 0.38 0.47
N GLU A 876 -16.79 1.68 0.57
CA GLU A 876 -17.28 2.52 -0.54
C GLU A 876 -16.26 2.63 -1.67
N ILE A 877 -14.97 2.77 -1.35
CA ILE A 877 -13.87 2.78 -2.34
C ILE A 877 -13.76 1.41 -3.00
N GLN A 878 -13.77 0.32 -2.23
CA GLN A 878 -13.81 -1.05 -2.76
C GLN A 878 -14.99 -1.21 -3.73
N ALA A 879 -16.20 -0.86 -3.29
CA ALA A 879 -17.40 -0.95 -4.11
C ALA A 879 -17.32 -0.08 -5.37
N LYS A 880 -16.69 1.10 -5.30
CA LYS A 880 -16.44 1.96 -6.46
C LYS A 880 -15.51 1.28 -7.47
N ALA A 881 -14.42 0.67 -7.01
CA ALA A 881 -13.47 -0.02 -7.89
C ALA A 881 -14.14 -1.18 -8.66
N TYR A 882 -14.86 -2.06 -7.96
CA TYR A 882 -15.67 -3.12 -8.58
C TYR A 882 -16.68 -2.55 -9.60
N SER A 883 -17.38 -1.47 -9.24
CA SER A 883 -18.41 -0.87 -10.09
C SER A 883 -17.86 -0.20 -11.34
N ASP A 884 -16.73 0.50 -11.25
CA ASP A 884 -16.13 1.20 -12.39
C ASP A 884 -15.56 0.19 -13.40
N VAL A 885 -14.87 -0.85 -12.93
CA VAL A 885 -14.35 -1.93 -13.80
C VAL A 885 -15.51 -2.63 -14.52
N LEU A 886 -16.57 -3.00 -13.79
CA LEU A 886 -17.75 -3.63 -14.38
C LEU A 886 -18.41 -2.73 -15.43
N LYS A 887 -18.63 -1.44 -15.13
CA LYS A 887 -19.19 -0.47 -16.09
C LYS A 887 -18.34 -0.35 -17.35
N THR A 888 -17.02 -0.36 -17.19
CA THR A 888 -16.08 -0.25 -18.32
C THR A 888 -16.16 -1.48 -19.22
N LEU A 889 -16.28 -2.69 -18.67
CA LEU A 889 -16.52 -3.89 -19.48
C LEU A 889 -17.86 -3.82 -20.22
N LEU A 890 -18.94 -3.51 -19.49
CA LEU A 890 -20.28 -3.51 -20.06
C LEU A 890 -20.45 -2.48 -21.18
N SER A 891 -19.75 -1.33 -21.11
CA SER A 891 -19.76 -0.34 -22.20
C SER A 891 -19.11 -0.84 -23.49
N LYS A 892 -18.35 -1.93 -23.44
CA LYS A 892 -17.60 -2.51 -24.56
C LYS A 892 -18.13 -3.87 -25.02
N LYS A 893 -19.09 -4.49 -24.30
CA LYS A 893 -19.60 -5.85 -24.58
C LYS A 893 -20.20 -6.03 -25.99
N ASN A 894 -20.68 -4.94 -26.60
CA ASN A 894 -21.25 -4.97 -27.95
C ASN A 894 -20.16 -4.97 -29.04
N ASN A 895 -18.91 -4.66 -28.70
CA ASN A 895 -17.76 -4.69 -29.61
C ASN A 895 -17.03 -6.04 -29.60
N GLY A 896 -17.24 -6.86 -28.55
CA GLY A 896 -16.60 -8.16 -28.37
C GLY A 896 -16.91 -8.74 -26.99
N LEU A 897 -16.56 -10.02 -26.79
CA LEU A 897 -16.82 -10.73 -25.54
C LEU A 897 -15.95 -10.18 -24.41
N VAL A 898 -16.60 -9.91 -23.28
CA VAL A 898 -15.94 -9.47 -22.05
C VAL A 898 -16.31 -10.36 -20.86
N THR A 899 -15.36 -10.63 -19.97
CA THR A 899 -15.64 -11.39 -18.73
C THR A 899 -15.28 -10.60 -17.49
N PHE A 900 -16.03 -10.81 -16.41
CA PHE A 900 -15.69 -10.35 -15.08
C PHE A 900 -15.58 -11.55 -14.14
N ASN A 901 -14.43 -11.79 -13.52
CA ASN A 901 -14.26 -12.81 -12.50
C ASN A 901 -13.68 -12.22 -11.20
N THR A 902 -14.29 -12.58 -10.06
CA THR A 902 -13.73 -12.29 -8.72
C THR A 902 -12.83 -13.44 -8.25
N TRP A 903 -11.65 -13.15 -7.69
CA TRP A 903 -10.68 -14.17 -7.22
C TRP A 903 -11.02 -14.82 -5.88
N GLY A 904 -12.32 -15.00 -5.65
CA GLY A 904 -12.91 -15.54 -4.45
C GLY A 904 -14.34 -15.03 -4.29
N ILE A 905 -15.14 -15.78 -3.56
CA ILE A 905 -16.56 -15.50 -3.34
C ILE A 905 -16.75 -14.73 -2.03
N VAL A 906 -16.32 -15.34 -0.92
CA VAL A 906 -16.45 -14.81 0.45
C VAL A 906 -15.10 -14.38 1.00
N ASP A 907 -15.09 -13.30 1.81
CA ASP A 907 -13.89 -12.87 2.53
C ASP A 907 -13.26 -14.00 3.36
N ARG A 908 -11.92 -14.08 3.40
CA ARG A 908 -11.16 -15.17 4.05
C ARG A 908 -10.26 -14.65 5.18
N VAL A 909 -9.99 -15.49 6.19
CA VAL A 909 -9.09 -15.19 7.32
C VAL A 909 -7.84 -16.09 7.25
N GLY A 910 -6.64 -15.52 7.30
CA GLY A 910 -5.40 -16.26 7.05
C GLY A 910 -4.15 -15.38 7.06
N ILE A 911 -2.97 -16.01 7.08
CA ILE A 911 -1.64 -15.37 7.21
C ILE A 911 -1.35 -14.39 6.05
N HIS A 912 -2.01 -14.58 4.91
CA HIS A 912 -1.92 -13.71 3.72
C HIS A 912 -3.26 -13.09 3.29
N THR A 913 -4.35 -13.31 4.02
CA THR A 913 -5.70 -12.83 3.63
C THR A 913 -6.21 -11.80 4.64
N ASP A 914 -6.22 -10.53 4.21
CA ASP A 914 -6.92 -9.45 4.90
C ASP A 914 -8.43 -9.75 4.97
N LYS A 915 -9.09 -9.36 6.06
CA LYS A 915 -10.49 -9.72 6.36
C LYS A 915 -11.54 -9.13 5.39
N SER A 916 -11.15 -8.40 4.34
CA SER A 916 -12.08 -7.78 3.37
C SER A 916 -11.46 -7.58 1.98
N ARG A 917 -11.82 -8.44 1.02
CA ARG A 917 -11.31 -8.47 -0.37
C ARG A 917 -12.40 -8.64 -1.44
N PHE A 918 -13.39 -9.50 -1.17
CA PHE A 918 -14.37 -9.96 -2.15
C PHE A 918 -15.73 -9.27 -1.97
N ILE A 919 -16.71 -9.67 -2.77
CA ILE A 919 -18.03 -9.01 -2.80
C ILE A 919 -19.03 -9.59 -1.78
N PHE A 920 -18.69 -10.70 -1.12
CA PHE A 920 -19.41 -11.23 0.05
C PHE A 920 -18.50 -11.24 1.28
N ASP A 921 -19.10 -11.02 2.46
CA ASP A 921 -18.36 -11.10 3.73
C ASP A 921 -18.03 -12.56 4.10
N LEU A 922 -17.29 -12.76 5.21
CA LEU A 922 -16.88 -14.09 5.67
C LEU A 922 -18.07 -15.04 5.94
N ALA A 923 -19.26 -14.49 6.22
CA ALA A 923 -20.46 -15.26 6.47
C ALA A 923 -21.29 -15.52 5.20
N GLY A 924 -20.86 -15.00 4.05
CA GLY A 924 -21.60 -15.11 2.79
C GLY A 924 -22.65 -14.03 2.57
N ASN A 925 -22.70 -12.98 3.41
CA ASN A 925 -23.62 -11.89 3.19
C ASN A 925 -23.11 -10.95 2.09
N PRO A 926 -24.00 -10.44 1.22
CA PRO A 926 -23.62 -9.44 0.22
C PRO A 926 -23.02 -8.17 0.84
N LYS A 927 -21.90 -7.69 0.29
CA LYS A 927 -21.29 -6.41 0.67
C LYS A 927 -21.78 -5.28 -0.26
N LEU A 928 -21.44 -4.04 0.08
CA LEU A 928 -21.74 -2.87 -0.75
C LEU A 928 -21.27 -3.02 -2.21
N ALA A 929 -20.15 -3.72 -2.44
CA ALA A 929 -19.66 -4.02 -3.79
C ALA A 929 -20.65 -4.88 -4.59
N TYR A 930 -21.20 -5.94 -3.99
CA TYR A 930 -22.23 -6.77 -4.62
C TYR A 930 -23.45 -5.94 -5.04
N TYR A 931 -24.00 -5.13 -4.13
CA TYR A 931 -25.19 -4.33 -4.42
C TYR A 931 -24.93 -3.31 -5.55
N LYS A 932 -23.77 -2.64 -5.55
CA LYS A 932 -23.44 -1.72 -6.65
C LYS A 932 -23.33 -2.43 -8.00
N MET A 933 -22.71 -3.61 -8.02
CA MET A 933 -22.57 -4.40 -9.24
C MET A 933 -23.92 -4.92 -9.74
N LYS A 934 -24.76 -5.41 -8.82
CA LYS A 934 -26.13 -5.84 -9.12
C LYS A 934 -26.95 -4.69 -9.73
N ASN A 935 -26.96 -3.51 -9.12
CA ASN A 935 -27.68 -2.35 -9.64
C ASN A 935 -27.22 -1.97 -11.05
N ILE A 936 -25.91 -2.02 -11.33
CA ILE A 936 -25.40 -1.80 -12.70
C ILE A 936 -26.02 -2.81 -13.68
N LEU A 937 -26.01 -4.10 -13.33
CA LEU A 937 -26.55 -5.14 -14.20
C LEU A 937 -28.08 -5.03 -14.38
N GLU A 938 -28.78 -4.48 -13.38
CA GLU A 938 -30.21 -4.16 -13.49
C GLU A 938 -30.48 -2.94 -14.38
N GLU A 939 -29.70 -1.86 -14.25
CA GLU A 939 -29.92 -0.60 -14.99
C GLU A 939 -29.43 -0.66 -16.45
N THR A 940 -28.38 -1.42 -16.76
CA THR A 940 -27.65 -1.33 -18.04
C THR A 940 -28.40 -1.94 -19.25
N ASN A 941 -29.66 -2.37 -19.09
CA ASN A 941 -30.49 -2.87 -20.20
C ASN A 941 -31.84 -2.16 -20.35
N SER A 942 -32.06 -1.05 -19.64
CA SER A 942 -33.27 -0.24 -19.83
C SER A 942 -33.12 0.92 -20.81
N ASP A 943 -31.89 1.31 -21.20
CA ASP A 943 -31.65 2.41 -22.16
C ASP A 943 -30.25 2.27 -22.82
N LEU A 944 -30.04 1.24 -23.64
CA LEU A 944 -28.90 1.15 -24.58
C LEU A 944 -29.37 0.80 -25.99
#